data_AF-A0A7E6CEV0-F1
#
_entry.id   AF-A0A7E6CEV0-F1
#
_cell.length_a   1.000
_cell.length_b   1.000
_cell.length_c   1.000
_cell.angle_alpha   90.00
_cell.angle_beta   90.00
_cell.angle_gamma   90.00
#
_symmetry.space_group_name_H-M   'P 1'
#
loop_
_entity.id
_entity.type
_entity.pdbx_description
1 polymer ?
#
loop_
_entity_poly.entity_id
_entity_poly.type
_entity_poly.pdbx_seq_one_letter_code
_entity_poly.pdbx_strand_id
1 'polypeptide(L)'
;MKIAVIGQSLFGQEVYSQLRKEGHEVVGVFTVPDKNGKVDPLGLEAEKDGVPVFKFSRWRAGGQAISDVVAKYQALGAELNVLPFCSQFIPMEVINAPRHGSIIYHPSLLPRHRGASAINWTLIHGDKKGGFTIFWADDGLDTGDILLQKECEILPDDTVSTLYNRFLFPEGIKGMVQAVRLIAEGKAPRLPQPEEGATYEGIQKKETAKINWEQPAEAIHNWIRGNDKVPGAWTEAGGQKVTFFNSTLNTAGLVPEGEALPIPEAHRPGVVTKGGLVLFGNDNKMLLVKNIQLEDGKMIPASHFFRGEDNTVLELTKAELVTMEAVRTVWKRILPNILEVEDSTDFFKSGAASVDVVRLVEEVKELCDGVELENEDIYMATTFKDFIQLLVRKLRGDDKESECIIDYVEKAVNKLVLQMPHQLFIGGKFVDAEGAKTYDTINPTDGSVICQVSLAQASDVDKAVAAAKDAFENGLWRKISARDRGQLLYRLADLMEEHQEELATIEALDAGAVYTLALKTHVGMSIQTFRYFAGWCDKIQGSTIPINQARPNRNLTLTRKEPIGVCGIIIPWNYPLMMLSWKTAACLAAGNTVVIKPTQVTPLTALKFAELTLKAGIPKGVINILPGSGPLVGQRLSDHPDVRKIGFTGSTEVGKHIMKSCALSNVKKVSLELGGKSPLIIFADCDLNKAVQMESKAESWTLGQNSADSNPHPQLLVVAVSTLALCH
;
A
#
# COMPACT_ATOMS: atom_id res chain seq x y z
N MET A 1 -16.31 37.59 -13.65
CA MET A 1 -15.13 38.36 -13.23
C MET A 1 -14.00 38.06 -14.17
N LYS A 2 -13.20 39.09 -14.49
CA LYS A 2 -11.92 38.97 -15.19
C LYS A 2 -10.82 38.64 -14.21
N ILE A 3 -10.16 37.49 -14.37
CA ILE A 3 -9.19 36.97 -13.40
C ILE A 3 -7.81 36.89 -14.02
N ALA A 4 -6.80 37.42 -13.33
CA ALA A 4 -5.40 37.09 -13.60
C ALA A 4 -4.96 35.96 -12.65
N VAL A 5 -4.45 34.86 -13.21
CA VAL A 5 -3.91 33.74 -12.43
C VAL A 5 -2.39 33.89 -12.36
N ILE A 6 -1.85 33.99 -11.15
CA ILE A 6 -0.40 34.14 -10.92
C ILE A 6 0.07 32.95 -10.08
N GLY A 7 0.60 31.92 -10.74
CA GLY A 7 0.98 30.68 -10.07
C GLY A 7 1.72 29.72 -10.99
N GLN A 8 1.85 28.46 -10.57
CA GLN A 8 2.56 27.43 -11.33
C GLN A 8 2.05 26.03 -10.95
N SER A 9 2.62 25.00 -11.58
CA SER A 9 2.38 23.58 -11.29
C SER A 9 0.94 23.12 -11.58
N LEU A 10 0.70 21.81 -11.38
CA LEU A 10 -0.60 21.18 -11.57
C LEU A 10 -1.69 21.81 -10.69
N PHE A 11 -1.33 22.32 -9.51
CA PHE A 11 -2.27 23.01 -8.63
C PHE A 11 -2.80 24.30 -9.28
N GLY A 12 -1.90 25.10 -9.86
CA GLY A 12 -2.28 26.28 -10.61
C GLY A 12 -3.16 25.94 -11.82
N GLN A 13 -2.81 24.89 -12.56
CA GLN A 13 -3.57 24.40 -13.71
C GLN A 13 -5.01 24.01 -13.32
N GLU A 14 -5.17 23.20 -12.27
CA GLU A 14 -6.50 22.76 -11.83
C GLU A 14 -7.36 23.94 -11.35
N VAL A 15 -6.79 24.88 -10.58
CA VAL A 15 -7.52 26.09 -10.20
C VAL A 15 -7.94 26.88 -11.46
N TYR A 16 -7.01 27.10 -12.39
CA TYR A 16 -7.29 27.78 -13.67
C TYR A 16 -8.45 27.12 -14.43
N SER A 17 -8.42 25.80 -14.61
CA SER A 17 -9.43 25.06 -15.34
C SER A 17 -10.80 25.13 -14.64
N GLN A 18 -10.84 25.05 -13.31
CA GLN A 18 -12.09 25.17 -12.56
C GLN A 18 -12.67 26.59 -12.61
N LEU A 19 -11.83 27.63 -12.55
CA LEU A 19 -12.30 29.02 -12.66
C LEU A 19 -12.98 29.28 -14.01
N ARG A 20 -12.41 28.78 -15.10
CA ARG A 20 -13.04 28.85 -16.44
C ARG A 20 -14.35 28.07 -16.47
N LYS A 21 -14.39 26.89 -15.85
CA LYS A 21 -15.60 26.06 -15.75
C LYS A 21 -16.73 26.73 -14.96
N GLU A 22 -16.42 27.58 -13.98
CA GLU A 22 -17.41 28.42 -13.28
C GLU A 22 -17.85 29.66 -14.08
N GLY A 23 -17.37 29.82 -15.31
CA GLY A 23 -17.75 30.92 -16.21
C GLY A 23 -16.98 32.21 -15.97
N HIS A 24 -15.86 32.17 -15.23
CA HIS A 24 -14.96 33.31 -15.13
C HIS A 24 -14.06 33.42 -16.36
N GLU A 25 -13.75 34.66 -16.75
CA GLU A 25 -12.82 34.94 -17.84
C GLU A 25 -11.41 35.05 -17.25
N VAL A 26 -10.53 34.09 -17.55
CA VAL A 26 -9.12 34.24 -17.21
C VAL A 26 -8.45 35.10 -18.27
N VAL A 27 -8.10 36.33 -17.92
CA VAL A 27 -7.56 37.34 -18.86
C VAL A 27 -6.05 37.19 -19.09
N GLY A 28 -5.35 36.49 -18.19
CA GLY A 28 -3.96 36.12 -18.41
C GLY A 28 -3.39 35.28 -17.28
N VAL A 29 -2.32 34.55 -17.62
CA VAL A 29 -1.61 33.65 -16.72
C VAL A 29 -0.16 34.08 -16.61
N PHE A 30 0.31 34.27 -15.38
CA PHE A 30 1.71 34.55 -15.08
C PHE A 30 2.32 33.36 -14.34
N THR A 31 3.26 32.68 -14.98
CA THR A 31 3.89 31.47 -14.46
C THR A 31 5.42 31.54 -14.54
N VAL A 32 6.09 30.47 -14.12
CA VAL A 32 7.54 30.36 -14.15
C VAL A 32 8.08 30.03 -15.55
N PRO A 33 9.33 30.39 -15.87
CA PRO A 33 9.97 29.97 -17.12
C PRO A 33 10.12 28.46 -17.22
N ASP A 34 10.19 27.98 -18.45
CA ASP A 34 10.45 26.58 -18.74
C ASP A 34 11.82 26.18 -18.17
N LYS A 35 11.87 25.05 -17.49
CA LYS A 35 13.09 24.58 -16.81
C LYS A 35 13.51 23.25 -17.43
N ASN A 36 14.70 23.23 -18.02
CA ASN A 36 15.27 22.03 -18.67
C ASN A 36 14.33 21.42 -19.72
N GLY A 37 13.74 22.25 -20.59
CA GLY A 37 12.79 21.81 -21.63
C GLY A 37 11.40 21.42 -21.11
N LYS A 38 11.18 21.40 -19.79
CA LYS A 38 9.86 21.14 -19.20
C LYS A 38 9.06 22.43 -19.08
N VAL A 39 7.95 22.50 -19.81
CA VAL A 39 6.97 23.58 -19.75
C VAL A 39 6.14 23.45 -18.48
N ASP A 40 5.83 24.58 -17.84
CA ASP A 40 4.92 24.61 -16.69
C ASP A 40 3.49 24.21 -17.12
N PRO A 41 2.84 23.26 -16.43
CA PRO A 41 1.55 22.73 -16.87
C PRO A 41 0.40 23.75 -16.83
N LEU A 42 0.43 24.75 -15.95
CA LEU A 42 -0.53 25.85 -15.95
C LEU A 42 -0.34 26.71 -17.21
N GLY A 43 0.91 27.05 -17.54
CA GLY A 43 1.22 27.78 -18.78
C GLY A 43 0.78 27.02 -20.03
N LEU A 44 1.08 25.72 -20.09
CA LEU A 44 0.71 24.87 -21.23
C LEU A 44 -0.80 24.79 -21.45
N GLU A 45 -1.59 24.66 -20.37
CA GLU A 45 -3.04 24.59 -20.47
C GLU A 45 -3.66 25.93 -20.89
N ALA A 46 -3.11 27.04 -20.38
CA ALA A 46 -3.54 28.38 -20.78
C ALA A 46 -3.20 28.70 -22.24
N GLU A 47 -2.04 28.25 -22.74
CA GLU A 47 -1.65 28.36 -24.15
C GLU A 47 -2.63 27.60 -25.06
N LYS A 48 -3.06 26.39 -24.69
CA LYS A 48 -4.07 25.61 -25.45
C LYS A 48 -5.41 26.33 -25.56
N ASP A 49 -5.79 27.03 -24.51
CA ASP A 49 -7.04 27.79 -24.43
C ASP A 49 -6.94 29.18 -25.11
N GLY A 50 -5.78 29.55 -25.64
CA GLY A 50 -5.53 30.86 -26.25
C GLY A 50 -5.48 32.02 -25.24
N VAL A 51 -5.29 31.74 -23.95
CA VAL A 51 -5.14 32.76 -22.91
C VAL A 51 -3.71 33.31 -22.92
N PRO A 52 -3.50 34.63 -22.78
CA PRO A 52 -2.15 35.20 -22.70
C PRO A 52 -1.33 34.58 -21.56
N VAL A 53 -0.16 34.02 -21.88
CA VAL A 53 0.77 33.43 -20.91
C VAL A 53 2.07 34.23 -20.86
N PHE A 54 2.47 34.63 -19.65
CA PHE A 54 3.69 35.37 -19.41
C PHE A 54 4.58 34.60 -18.43
N LYS A 55 5.82 34.29 -18.83
CA LYS A 55 6.75 33.49 -18.04
C LYS A 55 7.86 34.38 -17.47
N PHE A 56 7.92 34.53 -16.15
CA PHE A 56 8.90 35.38 -15.48
C PHE A 56 9.63 34.67 -14.34
N SER A 57 10.97 34.70 -14.36
CA SER A 57 11.79 34.15 -13.27
C SER A 57 11.74 34.99 -11.99
N ARG A 58 11.50 36.30 -12.13
CA ARG A 58 11.44 37.29 -11.05
C ARG A 58 10.48 38.40 -11.44
N TRP A 59 9.79 38.99 -10.46
CA TRP A 59 8.93 40.17 -10.66
C TRP A 59 9.60 41.50 -10.30
N ARG A 60 10.79 41.44 -9.66
CA ARG A 60 11.53 42.60 -9.19
C ARG A 60 12.98 42.55 -9.64
N ALA A 61 13.55 43.72 -9.90
CA ALA A 61 14.98 43.95 -10.11
C ALA A 61 15.42 45.17 -9.30
N GLY A 62 16.49 45.05 -8.50
CA GLY A 62 16.96 46.15 -7.64
C GLY A 62 15.94 46.64 -6.61
N GLY A 63 15.01 45.78 -6.16
CA GLY A 63 13.96 46.13 -5.20
C GLY A 63 12.69 46.74 -5.80
N GLN A 64 12.72 47.17 -7.07
CA GLN A 64 11.57 47.73 -7.79
C GLN A 64 10.89 46.69 -8.69
N ALA A 65 9.60 46.89 -8.99
CA ALA A 65 8.85 46.06 -9.94
C ALA A 65 9.45 46.19 -11.35
N ILE A 66 9.53 45.09 -12.08
CA ILE A 66 9.99 45.12 -13.47
C ILE A 66 8.90 45.77 -14.34
N SER A 67 9.21 46.90 -14.96
CA SER A 67 8.25 47.73 -15.71
C SER A 67 7.52 46.97 -16.83
N ASP A 68 8.21 46.06 -17.54
CA ASP A 68 7.62 45.20 -18.57
C ASP A 68 6.54 44.26 -18.00
N VAL A 69 6.78 43.68 -16.81
CA VAL A 69 5.83 42.78 -16.15
C VAL A 69 4.57 43.55 -15.75
N VAL A 70 4.75 44.74 -15.16
CA VAL A 70 3.63 45.59 -14.72
C VAL A 70 2.83 46.07 -15.93
N ALA A 71 3.48 46.50 -17.01
CA ALA A 71 2.80 46.93 -18.24
C ALA A 71 1.97 45.80 -18.86
N LYS A 72 2.53 44.58 -18.96
CA LYS A 72 1.82 43.40 -19.45
C LYS A 72 0.63 43.03 -18.57
N TYR A 73 0.76 43.13 -17.25
CA TYR A 73 -0.33 42.89 -16.32
C TYR A 73 -1.46 43.94 -16.46
N GLN A 74 -1.11 45.23 -16.47
CA GLN A 74 -2.10 46.32 -16.57
C GLN A 74 -2.92 46.25 -17.86
N ALA A 75 -2.32 45.78 -18.96
CA ALA A 75 -3.01 45.62 -20.25
C ALA A 75 -4.17 44.59 -20.22
N LEU A 76 -4.21 43.69 -19.23
CA LEU A 76 -5.23 42.63 -19.16
C LEU A 76 -6.56 43.09 -18.55
N GLY A 77 -6.56 44.18 -17.78
CA GLY A 77 -7.77 44.67 -17.10
C GLY A 77 -8.38 43.66 -16.13
N ALA A 78 -7.55 42.97 -15.33
CA ALA A 78 -8.01 42.01 -14.34
C ALA A 78 -8.80 42.69 -13.21
N GLU A 79 -9.91 42.07 -12.80
CA GLU A 79 -10.78 42.52 -11.70
C GLU A 79 -10.45 41.82 -10.39
N LEU A 80 -9.83 40.64 -10.44
CA LEU A 80 -9.36 39.84 -9.29
C LEU A 80 -8.04 39.14 -9.66
N ASN A 81 -7.08 39.11 -8.74
CA ASN A 81 -5.94 38.21 -8.85
C ASN A 81 -6.16 36.96 -8.01
N VAL A 82 -5.82 35.81 -8.58
CA VAL A 82 -5.81 34.52 -7.88
C VAL A 82 -4.40 33.97 -7.91
N LEU A 83 -3.81 33.77 -6.72
CA LEU A 83 -2.45 33.25 -6.55
C LEU A 83 -2.51 31.83 -5.96
N PRO A 84 -2.79 30.81 -6.80
CA PRO A 84 -3.06 29.46 -6.32
C PRO A 84 -1.79 28.73 -5.85
N PHE A 85 -0.64 29.05 -6.45
CA PHE A 85 0.65 28.55 -5.99
C PHE A 85 1.74 29.48 -6.47
N CYS A 86 2.04 30.50 -5.67
CA CYS A 86 3.08 31.48 -5.98
C CYS A 86 4.34 31.22 -5.13
N SER A 87 5.50 31.06 -5.77
CA SER A 87 6.78 30.82 -5.07
C SER A 87 7.59 32.09 -4.84
N GLN A 88 7.03 33.26 -5.13
CA GLN A 88 7.75 34.53 -5.09
C GLN A 88 6.83 35.66 -4.65
N PHE A 89 7.43 36.68 -4.05
CA PHE A 89 6.71 37.87 -3.62
C PHE A 89 6.32 38.74 -4.83
N ILE A 90 5.02 38.95 -5.01
CA ILE A 90 4.48 39.76 -6.11
C ILE A 90 4.52 41.26 -5.73
N PRO A 91 4.86 42.17 -6.64
CA PRO A 91 4.85 43.61 -6.37
C PRO A 91 3.49 44.13 -5.92
N MET A 92 3.48 45.07 -4.96
CA MET A 92 2.23 45.66 -4.46
C MET A 92 1.45 46.40 -5.55
N GLU A 93 2.14 46.94 -6.56
CA GLU A 93 1.53 47.53 -7.76
C GLU A 93 0.64 46.55 -8.54
N VAL A 94 0.93 45.25 -8.46
CA VAL A 94 0.14 44.18 -9.09
C VAL A 94 -0.90 43.65 -8.11
N ILE A 95 -0.52 43.45 -6.84
CA ILE A 95 -1.42 42.96 -5.79
C ILE A 95 -2.62 43.90 -5.56
N ASN A 96 -2.39 45.21 -5.59
CA ASN A 96 -3.41 46.22 -5.28
C ASN A 96 -4.14 46.77 -6.51
N ALA A 97 -3.70 46.44 -7.73
CA ALA A 97 -4.32 46.92 -8.96
C ALA A 97 -5.78 46.46 -9.21
N PRO A 98 -6.15 45.19 -9.00
CA PRO A 98 -7.50 44.71 -9.35
C PRO A 98 -8.54 45.23 -8.35
N ARG A 99 -9.73 45.59 -8.85
CA ARG A 99 -10.83 46.14 -8.03
C ARG A 99 -11.22 45.27 -6.84
N HIS A 100 -11.22 43.95 -7.01
CA HIS A 100 -11.55 42.99 -5.95
C HIS A 100 -10.34 42.58 -5.11
N GLY A 101 -9.14 43.12 -5.39
CA GLY A 101 -7.91 42.77 -4.68
C GLY A 101 -7.29 41.44 -5.16
N SER A 102 -6.40 40.90 -4.33
CA SER A 102 -5.70 39.64 -4.61
C SER A 102 -5.95 38.64 -3.49
N ILE A 103 -6.19 37.38 -3.85
CA ILE A 103 -6.26 36.27 -2.88
C ILE A 103 -5.14 35.28 -3.13
N ILE A 104 -4.58 34.76 -2.03
CA ILE A 104 -3.40 33.89 -2.04
C ILE A 104 -3.73 32.59 -1.32
N TYR A 105 -3.32 31.47 -1.93
CA TYR A 105 -3.30 30.18 -1.25
C TYR A 105 -1.98 30.02 -0.48
N HIS A 106 -2.10 29.69 0.80
CA HIS A 106 -0.98 29.42 1.68
C HIS A 106 -1.13 28.06 2.35
N PRO A 107 -0.17 27.13 2.21
CA PRO A 107 -0.34 25.75 2.66
C PRO A 107 0.05 25.55 4.15
N SER A 108 -0.43 26.45 5.02
CA SER A 108 -0.41 26.29 6.47
C SER A 108 -1.63 26.96 7.11
N LEU A 109 -1.76 26.78 8.43
CA LEU A 109 -2.78 27.44 9.25
C LEU A 109 -2.26 28.80 9.73
N LEU A 110 -2.33 29.81 8.87
CA LEU A 110 -1.93 31.19 9.23
C LEU A 110 -2.63 31.63 10.53
N PRO A 111 -1.89 32.22 11.49
CA PRO A 111 -0.60 32.89 11.33
C PRO A 111 0.63 31.98 11.47
N ARG A 112 0.48 30.66 11.62
CA ARG A 112 1.62 29.73 11.68
C ARG A 112 2.27 29.59 10.32
N HIS A 113 3.59 29.51 10.33
CA HIS A 113 4.44 29.25 9.18
C HIS A 113 4.18 30.22 8.01
N ARG A 114 4.18 31.53 8.28
CA ARG A 114 4.23 32.55 7.23
C ARG A 114 5.51 32.40 6.42
N GLY A 115 5.50 32.82 5.16
CA GLY A 115 6.64 32.70 4.26
C GLY A 115 6.64 31.42 3.42
N ALA A 116 7.80 31.12 2.84
CA ALA A 116 7.91 30.04 1.86
C ALA A 116 8.04 28.66 2.54
N SER A 117 7.79 27.59 1.76
CA SER A 117 7.98 26.21 2.24
C SER A 117 7.17 25.86 3.49
N ALA A 118 5.99 26.46 3.69
CA ALA A 118 5.20 26.30 4.91
C ALA A 118 4.82 24.85 5.24
N ILE A 119 4.66 23.98 4.23
CA ILE A 119 4.44 22.52 4.43
C ILE A 119 5.67 21.89 5.09
N ASN A 120 6.87 22.25 4.63
CA ASN A 120 8.12 21.76 5.20
C ASN A 120 8.19 22.13 6.68
N TRP A 121 7.98 23.40 7.00
CA TRP A 121 8.08 23.91 8.38
C TRP A 121 7.02 23.35 9.31
N THR A 122 5.79 23.13 8.80
CA THR A 122 4.74 22.43 9.53
C THR A 122 5.20 21.04 10.00
N LEU A 123 5.84 20.27 9.12
CA LEU A 123 6.30 18.91 9.44
C LEU A 123 7.61 18.90 10.23
N ILE A 124 8.54 19.82 9.93
CA ILE A 124 9.80 20.01 10.67
C ILE A 124 9.53 20.29 12.15
N HIS A 125 8.53 21.12 12.46
CA HIS A 125 8.16 21.44 13.83
C HIS A 125 7.33 20.35 14.52
N GLY A 126 6.98 19.27 13.83
CA GLY A 126 6.20 18.18 14.42
C GLY A 126 4.75 18.57 14.74
N ASP A 127 4.17 19.50 13.98
CA ASP A 127 2.79 19.92 14.20
C ASP A 127 1.84 18.72 14.09
N LYS A 128 0.85 18.66 14.97
CA LYS A 128 -0.21 17.62 14.98
C LYS A 128 -1.40 17.98 14.09
N LYS A 129 -1.50 19.25 13.73
CA LYS A 129 -2.53 19.80 12.85
C LYS A 129 -1.87 20.66 11.79
N GLY A 130 -2.31 20.50 10.56
CA GLY A 130 -1.91 21.32 9.44
C GLY A 130 -3.12 21.71 8.62
N GLY A 131 -2.89 22.30 7.46
CA GLY A 131 -3.98 22.72 6.60
C GLY A 131 -3.55 23.82 5.66
N PHE A 132 -4.51 24.56 5.15
CA PHE A 132 -4.24 25.68 4.25
C PHE A 132 -5.17 26.84 4.55
N THR A 133 -4.74 28.02 4.10
CA THR A 133 -5.45 29.29 4.22
C THR A 133 -5.57 29.93 2.84
N ILE A 134 -6.76 30.45 2.51
CA ILE A 134 -6.91 31.46 1.46
C ILE A 134 -7.08 32.80 2.17
N PHE A 135 -6.20 33.75 1.87
CA PHE A 135 -6.21 35.06 2.53
C PHE A 135 -6.13 36.19 1.51
N TRP A 136 -6.56 37.36 1.93
CA TRP A 136 -6.47 38.60 1.19
C TRP A 136 -5.07 39.17 1.31
N ALA A 137 -4.39 39.38 0.18
CA ALA A 137 -3.07 39.98 0.21
C ALA A 137 -3.12 41.42 0.73
N ASP A 138 -2.15 41.78 1.57
CA ASP A 138 -1.89 43.11 2.11
C ASP A 138 -0.41 43.49 1.87
N ASP A 139 0.06 44.56 2.51
CA ASP A 139 1.45 45.04 2.42
C ASP A 139 2.43 44.28 3.32
N GLY A 140 1.94 43.40 4.20
CA GLY A 140 2.76 42.53 5.03
C GLY A 140 3.08 41.17 4.40
N LEU A 141 3.89 40.37 5.10
CA LEU A 141 4.34 39.06 4.65
C LEU A 141 3.38 37.98 5.15
N ASP A 142 2.41 37.60 4.31
CA ASP A 142 1.36 36.62 4.60
C ASP A 142 0.53 36.98 5.85
N THR A 143 0.31 38.28 6.08
CA THR A 143 -0.40 38.82 7.26
C THR A 143 -1.88 39.11 7.03
N GLY A 144 -2.28 39.26 5.76
CA GLY A 144 -3.61 39.76 5.46
C GLY A 144 -4.76 38.83 5.88
N ASP A 145 -5.96 39.41 5.89
CA ASP A 145 -7.17 38.80 6.44
C ASP A 145 -7.49 37.44 5.80
N ILE A 146 -7.84 36.47 6.63
CA ILE A 146 -8.29 35.15 6.21
C ILE A 146 -9.67 35.26 5.53
N LEU A 147 -9.78 34.70 4.33
CA LEU A 147 -11.05 34.48 3.64
C LEU A 147 -11.61 33.10 4.01
N LEU A 148 -10.78 32.07 3.98
CA LEU A 148 -11.12 30.75 4.52
C LEU A 148 -9.87 30.00 4.97
N GLN A 149 -10.06 29.09 5.91
CA GLN A 149 -9.01 28.21 6.40
C GLN A 149 -9.60 26.82 6.63
N LYS A 150 -8.84 25.78 6.31
CA LYS A 150 -9.24 24.38 6.54
C LYS A 150 -8.13 23.62 7.23
N GLU A 151 -8.49 22.89 8.29
CA GLU A 151 -7.57 22.05 9.06
C GLU A 151 -7.65 20.57 8.64
N CYS A 152 -6.54 19.86 8.85
CA CYS A 152 -6.44 18.41 8.83
C CYS A 152 -5.49 17.93 9.94
N GLU A 153 -5.65 16.66 10.32
CA GLU A 153 -4.68 15.98 11.17
C GLU A 153 -3.39 15.68 10.39
N ILE A 154 -2.24 15.86 11.05
CA ILE A 154 -0.94 15.44 10.55
C ILE A 154 -0.62 14.10 11.20
N LEU A 155 -0.43 13.07 10.36
CA LEU A 155 -0.04 11.75 10.81
C LEU A 155 1.45 11.72 11.16
N PRO A 156 1.89 10.82 12.07
CA PRO A 156 3.28 10.79 12.55
C PRO A 156 4.32 10.73 11.42
N ASP A 157 4.07 9.90 10.40
CA ASP A 157 5.01 9.67 9.30
C ASP A 157 4.64 10.47 8.02
N ASP A 158 3.79 11.50 8.14
CA ASP A 158 3.49 12.36 6.99
C ASP A 158 4.74 13.10 6.51
N THR A 159 4.92 13.04 5.20
CA THR A 159 5.92 13.77 4.41
C THR A 159 5.29 14.97 3.70
N VAL A 160 6.11 15.90 3.19
CA VAL A 160 5.62 17.04 2.40
C VAL A 160 4.74 16.54 1.25
N SER A 161 5.19 15.49 0.56
CA SER A 161 4.46 14.91 -0.58
C SER A 161 3.16 14.22 -0.17
N THR A 162 3.14 13.45 0.92
CA THR A 162 1.93 12.72 1.35
C THR A 162 0.88 13.67 1.92
N LEU A 163 1.26 14.65 2.74
CA LEU A 163 0.34 15.68 3.25
C LEU A 163 -0.23 16.53 2.09
N TYR A 164 0.63 16.90 1.13
CA TYR A 164 0.21 17.65 -0.05
C TYR A 164 -0.81 16.88 -0.88
N ASN A 165 -0.50 15.64 -1.25
CA ASN A 165 -1.38 14.83 -2.09
C ASN A 165 -2.68 14.41 -1.40
N ARG A 166 -2.62 14.11 -0.09
CA ARG A 166 -3.80 13.67 0.68
C ARG A 166 -4.82 14.78 0.89
N PHE A 167 -4.35 15.99 1.21
CA PHE A 167 -5.24 17.05 1.68
C PHE A 167 -4.99 18.40 1.00
N LEU A 168 -3.78 18.95 1.05
CA LEU A 168 -3.53 20.34 0.65
C LEU A 168 -3.80 20.58 -0.83
N PHE A 169 -3.48 19.61 -1.71
CA PHE A 169 -3.78 19.67 -3.13
C PHE A 169 -5.29 19.59 -3.42
N PRO A 170 -5.99 18.47 -3.12
CA PRO A 170 -7.38 18.34 -3.52
C PRO A 170 -8.32 19.31 -2.78
N GLU A 171 -8.10 19.56 -1.48
CA GLU A 171 -8.95 20.48 -0.71
C GLU A 171 -8.53 21.95 -0.92
N GLY A 172 -7.25 22.22 -1.21
CA GLY A 172 -6.79 23.57 -1.54
C GLY A 172 -7.37 24.08 -2.84
N ILE A 173 -7.45 23.24 -3.88
CA ILE A 173 -8.13 23.58 -5.15
C ILE A 173 -9.59 23.94 -4.88
N LYS A 174 -10.32 23.08 -4.15
CA LYS A 174 -11.72 23.33 -3.77
C LYS A 174 -11.86 24.62 -2.96
N GLY A 175 -10.93 24.86 -2.03
CA GLY A 175 -10.89 26.07 -1.22
C GLY A 175 -10.71 27.31 -2.08
N MET A 176 -9.75 27.34 -3.00
CA MET A 176 -9.53 28.49 -3.87
C MET A 176 -10.76 28.78 -4.75
N VAL A 177 -11.36 27.74 -5.36
CA VAL A 177 -12.56 27.89 -6.17
C VAL A 177 -13.73 28.42 -5.33
N GLN A 178 -13.92 27.89 -4.12
CA GLN A 178 -14.92 28.40 -3.17
C GLN A 178 -14.66 29.86 -2.79
N ALA A 179 -13.41 30.25 -2.57
CA ALA A 179 -13.05 31.63 -2.26
C ALA A 179 -13.45 32.58 -3.39
N VAL A 180 -13.11 32.25 -4.64
CA VAL A 180 -13.48 33.07 -5.80
C VAL A 180 -15.00 33.16 -5.96
N ARG A 181 -15.73 32.07 -5.74
CA ARG A 181 -17.20 32.07 -5.76
C ARG A 181 -17.79 33.02 -4.71
N LEU A 182 -17.28 33.00 -3.48
CA LEU A 182 -17.71 33.92 -2.43
C LEU A 182 -17.44 35.38 -2.79
N ILE A 183 -16.34 35.68 -3.49
CA ILE A 183 -16.04 37.02 -3.98
C ILE A 183 -17.04 37.43 -5.07
N ALA A 184 -17.31 36.54 -6.03
CA ALA A 184 -18.29 36.78 -7.11
C ALA A 184 -19.69 37.06 -6.56
N GLU A 185 -20.07 36.40 -5.46
CA GLU A 185 -21.34 36.60 -4.76
C GLU A 185 -21.36 37.81 -3.82
N GLY A 186 -20.23 38.50 -3.61
CA GLY A 186 -20.11 39.61 -2.66
C GLY A 186 -20.20 39.19 -1.17
N LYS A 187 -19.86 37.93 -0.86
CA LYS A 187 -19.97 37.31 0.48
C LYS A 187 -18.64 36.86 1.08
N ALA A 188 -17.52 37.15 0.42
CA ALA A 188 -16.21 36.76 0.91
C ALA A 188 -15.88 37.47 2.24
N PRO A 189 -15.61 36.73 3.33
CA PRO A 189 -15.29 37.33 4.61
C PRO A 189 -13.87 37.90 4.61
N ARG A 190 -13.61 38.78 5.58
CA ARG A 190 -12.27 39.27 5.94
C ARG A 190 -12.11 39.06 7.44
N LEU A 191 -11.37 38.03 7.81
CA LEU A 191 -11.14 37.65 9.20
C LEU A 191 -9.67 37.98 9.56
N PRO A 192 -9.41 39.00 10.39
CA PRO A 192 -8.04 39.32 10.78
C PRO A 192 -7.34 38.11 11.39
N GLN A 193 -6.08 37.89 10.98
CA GLN A 193 -5.26 36.84 11.60
C GLN A 193 -5.01 37.18 13.08
N PRO A 194 -5.04 36.18 13.99
CA PRO A 194 -4.60 36.40 15.36
C PRO A 194 -3.09 36.64 15.41
N GLU A 195 -2.62 37.34 16.45
CA GLU A 195 -1.18 37.49 16.73
C GLU A 195 -0.59 36.24 17.41
N GLU A 196 -1.42 35.50 18.15
CA GLU A 196 -0.98 34.33 18.90
C GLU A 196 -0.56 33.19 17.96
N GLY A 197 0.64 32.65 18.18
CA GLY A 197 1.19 31.54 17.40
C GLY A 197 1.73 31.93 16.03
N ALA A 198 1.90 33.23 15.75
CA ALA A 198 2.53 33.69 14.52
C ALA A 198 4.00 33.24 14.43
N THR A 199 4.36 32.59 13.34
CA THR A 199 5.76 32.24 13.01
C THR A 199 6.05 32.58 11.56
N TYR A 200 7.34 32.74 11.22
CA TYR A 200 7.78 33.05 9.87
C TYR A 200 9.05 32.27 9.56
N GLU A 201 9.07 31.61 8.40
CA GLU A 201 10.24 30.90 7.92
C GLU A 201 10.49 31.16 6.42
N GLY A 202 11.77 31.08 6.05
CA GLY A 202 12.22 31.28 4.68
C GLY A 202 12.04 30.06 3.79
N ILE A 203 12.38 30.23 2.51
CA ILE A 203 12.39 29.14 1.54
C ILE A 203 13.38 28.04 1.95
N GLN A 204 12.91 26.80 1.99
CA GLN A 204 13.74 25.64 2.28
C GLN A 204 14.42 25.15 1.00
N LYS A 205 15.75 25.26 0.95
CA LYS A 205 16.60 24.83 -0.18
C LYS A 205 17.39 23.59 0.18
N LYS A 206 18.01 22.96 -0.84
CA LYS A 206 18.83 21.76 -0.62
C LYS A 206 19.95 22.05 0.38
N GLU A 207 20.63 23.17 0.25
CA GLU A 207 21.76 23.56 1.11
C GLU A 207 21.36 23.68 2.58
N THR A 208 20.16 24.20 2.84
CA THR A 208 19.59 24.41 4.19
C THR A 208 18.85 23.20 4.73
N ALA A 209 18.74 22.11 3.96
CA ALA A 209 18.15 20.84 4.39
C ALA A 209 19.18 19.83 4.90
N LYS A 210 20.42 20.26 5.20
CA LYS A 210 21.43 19.43 5.86
C LYS A 210 20.90 18.98 7.23
N ILE A 211 21.03 17.70 7.56
CA ILE A 211 20.58 17.16 8.85
C ILE A 211 21.52 17.67 9.94
N ASN A 212 20.96 18.32 10.96
CA ASN A 212 21.65 18.56 12.22
C ASN A 212 21.43 17.36 13.15
N TRP A 213 22.49 16.61 13.42
CA TRP A 213 22.47 15.38 14.20
C TRP A 213 22.44 15.58 15.72
N GLU A 214 22.68 16.80 16.22
CA GLU A 214 22.59 17.13 17.65
C GLU A 214 21.13 17.32 18.10
N GLN A 215 20.27 16.38 17.73
CA GLN A 215 18.83 16.43 17.98
C GLN A 215 18.28 15.06 18.42
N PRO A 216 17.14 15.02 19.14
CA PRO A 216 16.44 13.77 19.44
C PRO A 216 15.99 13.06 18.16
N ALA A 217 15.81 11.74 18.21
CA ALA A 217 15.43 10.94 17.04
C ALA A 217 14.13 11.42 16.38
N GLU A 218 13.17 11.90 17.18
CA GLU A 218 11.92 12.49 16.71
C GLU A 218 12.13 13.76 15.89
N ALA A 219 13.03 14.65 16.32
CA ALA A 219 13.34 15.88 15.60
C ALA A 219 14.10 15.58 14.30
N ILE A 220 15.00 14.60 14.28
CA ILE A 220 15.66 14.13 13.05
C ILE A 220 14.63 13.54 12.09
N HIS A 221 13.70 12.72 12.59
CA HIS A 221 12.60 12.16 11.80
C HIS A 221 11.72 13.27 11.19
N ASN A 222 11.30 14.24 12.01
CA ASN A 222 10.53 15.40 11.56
C ASN A 222 11.28 16.22 10.51
N TRP A 223 12.60 16.38 10.68
CA TRP A 223 13.45 17.03 9.69
C TRP A 223 13.49 16.28 8.37
N ILE A 224 13.62 14.95 8.39
CA ILE A 224 13.65 14.12 7.18
C ILE A 224 12.29 14.20 6.46
N ARG A 225 11.19 13.88 7.15
CA ARG A 225 9.85 13.87 6.52
C ARG A 225 9.39 15.26 6.08
N GLY A 226 9.79 16.30 6.81
CA GLY A 226 9.52 17.70 6.47
C GLY A 226 10.36 18.23 5.30
N ASN A 227 11.31 17.44 4.79
CA ASN A 227 12.02 17.73 3.55
C ASN A 227 11.78 16.65 2.47
N ASP A 228 10.82 15.74 2.67
CA ASP A 228 10.55 14.60 1.80
C ASP A 228 9.34 14.86 0.87
N LYS A 229 9.47 14.90 -0.47
CA LYS A 229 10.68 14.66 -1.28
C LYS A 229 11.52 15.89 -1.58
N VAL A 230 10.99 17.08 -1.33
CA VAL A 230 11.61 18.36 -1.75
C VAL A 230 11.91 19.21 -0.52
N PRO A 231 13.15 19.72 -0.36
CA PRO A 231 14.32 19.53 -1.22
C PRO A 231 15.11 18.22 -0.98
N GLY A 232 14.71 17.43 0.01
CA GLY A 232 15.37 16.21 0.46
C GLY A 232 16.43 16.47 1.54
N ALA A 233 16.18 16.00 2.76
CA ALA A 233 17.12 16.10 3.87
C ALA A 233 18.38 15.27 3.61
N TRP A 234 19.57 15.82 3.83
CA TRP A 234 20.83 15.16 3.45
C TRP A 234 21.91 15.23 4.52
N THR A 235 22.88 14.32 4.41
CA THR A 235 24.12 14.30 5.21
C THR A 235 25.27 13.80 4.33
N GLU A 236 26.51 13.93 4.83
CA GLU A 236 27.65 13.19 4.27
C GLU A 236 27.75 11.83 4.96
N ALA A 237 27.79 10.74 4.17
CA ALA A 237 27.96 9.38 4.67
C ALA A 237 28.61 8.52 3.58
N GLY A 238 29.48 7.58 3.95
CA GLY A 238 30.15 6.71 2.98
C GLY A 238 30.98 7.45 1.92
N GLY A 239 31.49 8.65 2.25
CA GLY A 239 32.31 9.48 1.35
C GLY A 239 31.53 10.28 0.30
N GLN A 240 30.19 10.31 0.35
CA GLN A 240 29.34 11.04 -0.60
C GLN A 240 28.18 11.76 0.10
N LYS A 241 27.51 12.67 -0.62
CA LYS A 241 26.25 13.26 -0.14
C LYS A 241 25.10 12.28 -0.33
N VAL A 242 24.43 11.94 0.76
CA VAL A 242 23.27 11.03 0.78
C VAL A 242 22.03 11.79 1.23
N THR A 243 20.91 11.58 0.54
CA THR A 243 19.62 12.17 0.89
C THR A 243 18.67 11.10 1.42
N PHE A 244 18.01 11.36 2.53
CA PHE A 244 17.14 10.40 3.20
C PHE A 244 15.66 10.66 2.92
N PHE A 245 14.90 9.57 2.71
CA PHE A 245 13.48 9.61 2.44
C PHE A 245 12.75 8.46 3.15
N ASN A 246 11.43 8.60 3.31
CA ASN A 246 10.52 7.65 3.91
C ASN A 246 10.98 7.24 5.32
N SER A 247 11.09 8.24 6.20
CA SER A 247 11.45 8.03 7.60
C SER A 247 10.24 7.61 8.44
N THR A 248 10.46 6.78 9.46
CA THR A 248 9.46 6.43 10.48
C THR A 248 10.09 6.29 11.87
N LEU A 249 9.32 6.64 12.91
CA LEU A 249 9.67 6.33 14.31
C LEU A 249 9.19 4.94 14.75
N ASN A 250 8.40 4.25 13.94
CA ASN A 250 7.97 2.88 14.24
C ASN A 250 9.13 1.90 14.08
N THR A 251 9.88 1.73 15.17
CA THR A 251 11.06 0.86 15.27
C THR A 251 10.80 -0.37 16.14
N ALA A 252 9.53 -0.71 16.38
CA ALA A 252 9.16 -1.86 17.20
C ALA A 252 9.68 -3.16 16.58
N GLY A 253 10.45 -3.94 17.35
CA GLY A 253 11.05 -5.20 16.89
C GLY A 253 12.29 -5.04 16.00
N LEU A 254 12.75 -3.82 15.71
CA LEU A 254 14.03 -3.60 15.04
C LEU A 254 15.17 -3.76 16.03
N VAL A 255 16.07 -4.67 15.71
CA VAL A 255 17.39 -4.77 16.33
C VAL A 255 18.38 -4.13 15.35
N PRO A 256 19.26 -3.22 15.80
CA PRO A 256 20.26 -2.57 14.94
C PRO A 256 21.40 -3.55 14.60
N GLU A 257 21.06 -4.67 13.99
CA GLU A 257 21.97 -5.68 13.47
C GLU A 257 22.08 -5.54 11.96
N GLY A 258 23.26 -5.17 11.50
CA GLY A 258 23.52 -4.84 10.10
C GLY A 258 24.90 -4.25 9.92
N GLU A 259 25.16 -3.70 8.74
CA GLU A 259 26.44 -3.08 8.42
C GLU A 259 26.44 -1.61 8.88
N ALA A 260 27.50 -1.19 9.58
CA ALA A 260 27.60 0.15 10.13
C ALA A 260 27.90 1.16 9.01
N LEU A 261 27.10 2.23 8.93
CA LEU A 261 27.31 3.40 8.09
C LEU A 261 27.84 4.56 8.94
N PRO A 262 29.15 4.85 8.87
CA PRO A 262 29.71 6.02 9.54
C PRO A 262 29.11 7.31 8.96
N ILE A 263 28.59 8.15 9.84
CA ILE A 263 28.08 9.48 9.53
C ILE A 263 28.88 10.45 10.43
N PRO A 264 29.80 11.26 9.89
CA PRO A 264 30.79 11.99 10.69
C PRO A 264 30.21 12.88 11.80
N GLU A 265 29.06 13.50 11.56
CA GLU A 265 28.42 14.42 12.50
C GLU A 265 27.41 13.73 13.44
N ALA A 266 27.15 12.43 13.26
CA ALA A 266 26.14 11.71 14.03
C ALA A 266 26.66 11.19 15.38
N HIS A 267 25.80 11.20 16.41
CA HIS A 267 26.14 10.69 17.75
C HIS A 267 26.49 9.19 17.75
N ARG A 268 25.85 8.40 16.87
CA ARG A 268 26.18 6.99 16.62
C ARG A 268 26.20 6.73 15.12
N PRO A 269 27.02 5.79 14.64
CA PRO A 269 26.92 5.31 13.27
C PRO A 269 25.50 4.85 12.96
N GLY A 270 25.03 5.11 11.73
CA GLY A 270 23.83 4.46 11.24
C GLY A 270 24.07 2.96 11.07
N VAL A 271 23.01 2.16 11.06
CA VAL A 271 23.11 0.72 10.81
C VAL A 271 22.20 0.35 9.65
N VAL A 272 22.80 -0.12 8.55
CA VAL A 272 22.08 -0.62 7.38
C VAL A 272 21.59 -2.03 7.68
N THR A 273 20.29 -2.16 7.89
CA THR A 273 19.60 -3.42 8.18
C THR A 273 18.79 -3.89 6.97
N LYS A 274 18.23 -5.10 7.03
CA LYS A 274 17.26 -5.58 6.02
C LYS A 274 16.02 -4.69 5.92
N GLY A 275 15.63 -4.01 7.01
CA GLY A 275 14.46 -3.13 7.07
C GLY A 275 14.72 -1.70 6.60
N GLY A 276 15.98 -1.32 6.37
CA GLY A 276 16.40 0.04 6.02
C GLY A 276 17.58 0.53 6.86
N LEU A 277 17.87 1.82 6.79
CA LEU A 277 18.93 2.47 7.56
C LEU A 277 18.37 2.92 8.91
N VAL A 278 18.81 2.28 9.99
CA VAL A 278 18.54 2.71 11.36
C VAL A 278 19.48 3.86 11.71
N LEU A 279 18.92 4.96 12.20
CA LEU A 279 19.65 6.13 12.67
C LEU A 279 19.34 6.38 14.14
N PHE A 280 20.21 7.13 14.81
CA PHE A 280 20.10 7.44 16.23
C PHE A 280 20.08 8.94 16.46
N GLY A 281 19.16 9.39 17.31
CA GLY A 281 19.22 10.73 17.89
C GLY A 281 20.28 10.84 18.99
N ASN A 282 20.53 12.06 19.45
CA ASN A 282 21.37 12.32 20.62
C ASN A 282 20.76 11.77 21.93
N ASP A 283 19.48 11.40 21.91
CA ASP A 283 18.74 10.74 22.98
C ASP A 283 18.82 9.21 22.93
N ASN A 284 19.65 8.65 22.03
CA ASN A 284 19.82 7.22 21.76
C ASN A 284 18.56 6.49 21.27
N LYS A 285 17.47 7.22 20.96
CA LYS A 285 16.30 6.62 20.31
C LYS A 285 16.57 6.38 18.83
N MET A 286 15.83 5.44 18.27
CA MET A 286 15.96 5.03 16.88
C MET A 286 14.92 5.71 16.00
N LEU A 287 15.31 6.02 14.77
CA LEU A 287 14.42 6.21 13.64
C LEU A 287 14.89 5.31 12.49
N LEU A 288 13.97 4.97 11.59
CA LEU A 288 14.27 4.17 10.41
C LEU A 288 14.10 5.02 9.15
N VAL A 289 15.05 4.94 8.22
CA VAL A 289 14.99 5.51 6.87
C VAL A 289 14.87 4.36 5.88
N LYS A 290 13.84 4.37 5.02
CA LYS A 290 13.60 3.29 4.06
C LYS A 290 14.29 3.50 2.71
N ASN A 291 14.57 4.74 2.31
CA ASN A 291 15.15 5.06 1.01
C ASN A 291 16.27 6.10 1.10
N ILE A 292 17.30 5.93 0.26
CA ILE A 292 18.47 6.83 0.19
C ILE A 292 18.72 7.21 -1.26
N GLN A 293 18.87 8.50 -1.54
CA GLN A 293 19.31 8.99 -2.84
C GLN A 293 20.80 9.29 -2.74
N LEU A 294 21.56 8.69 -3.64
CA LEU A 294 22.99 8.87 -3.77
C LEU A 294 23.30 10.21 -4.46
N GLU A 295 24.56 10.62 -4.45
CA GLU A 295 24.98 11.94 -4.96
C GLU A 295 24.74 12.09 -6.47
N ASP A 296 24.77 10.98 -7.21
CA ASP A 296 24.43 10.90 -8.64
C ASP A 296 22.93 11.03 -8.95
N GLY A 297 22.09 11.10 -7.91
CA GLY A 297 20.63 11.19 -8.00
C GLY A 297 19.91 9.83 -8.01
N LYS A 298 20.62 8.70 -8.01
CA LYS A 298 20.06 7.34 -7.98
C LYS A 298 19.33 7.09 -6.65
N MET A 299 18.10 6.62 -6.75
CA MET A 299 17.25 6.31 -5.61
C MET A 299 17.31 4.81 -5.31
N ILE A 300 17.73 4.42 -4.10
CA ILE A 300 17.82 3.02 -3.69
C ILE A 300 17.06 2.74 -2.38
N PRO A 301 16.63 1.50 -2.12
CA PRO A 301 16.29 1.06 -0.76
C PRO A 301 17.50 1.25 0.16
N ALA A 302 17.28 1.82 1.34
CA ALA A 302 18.34 2.08 2.30
C ALA A 302 19.06 0.80 2.75
N SER A 303 18.35 -0.33 2.76
CA SER A 303 18.88 -1.68 3.04
C SER A 303 19.91 -2.16 2.01
N HIS A 304 19.99 -1.52 0.84
CA HIS A 304 20.92 -1.87 -0.23
C HIS A 304 22.13 -0.95 -0.29
N PHE A 305 22.34 -0.05 0.68
CA PHE A 305 23.41 0.95 0.64
C PHE A 305 24.82 0.36 0.42
N PHE A 306 25.14 -0.76 1.07
CA PHE A 306 26.43 -1.45 0.93
C PHE A 306 26.45 -2.57 -0.10
N ARG A 307 25.31 -2.88 -0.71
CA ARG A 307 25.32 -3.75 -1.89
C ARG A 307 25.91 -2.90 -3.00
N GLY A 308 27.21 -3.09 -3.22
CA GLY A 308 27.92 -2.53 -4.37
C GLY A 308 27.10 -2.79 -5.64
N GLU A 309 27.27 -1.90 -6.62
CA GLU A 309 26.49 -1.96 -7.85
C GLU A 309 26.55 -3.34 -8.52
N ASP A 310 25.52 -4.17 -8.32
CA ASP A 310 25.02 -5.07 -9.36
C ASP A 310 24.22 -4.26 -10.40
N ASN A 311 24.78 -3.11 -10.78
CA ASN A 311 24.40 -2.32 -11.93
C ASN A 311 25.65 -2.18 -12.81
N THR A 312 26.19 -3.30 -13.25
CA THR A 312 26.69 -3.32 -14.62
C THR A 312 25.52 -2.84 -15.49
N VAL A 313 25.62 -1.61 -16.02
CA VAL A 313 24.86 -1.24 -17.21
C VAL A 313 25.12 -2.38 -18.19
N LEU A 314 24.08 -3.17 -18.47
CA LEU A 314 24.25 -4.33 -19.33
C LEU A 314 24.79 -3.82 -20.66
N GLU A 315 26.01 -4.24 -21.02
CA GLU A 315 26.49 -4.04 -22.38
C GLU A 315 25.55 -4.82 -23.29
N LEU A 316 24.77 -4.07 -24.07
CA LEU A 316 23.82 -4.64 -25.01
C LEU A 316 24.61 -5.26 -26.17
N THR A 317 24.31 -6.51 -26.47
CA THR A 317 24.77 -7.17 -27.70
C THR A 317 24.21 -6.45 -28.92
N LYS A 318 24.79 -6.69 -30.09
CA LYS A 318 24.29 -6.13 -31.35
C LYS A 318 22.82 -6.49 -31.62
N ALA A 319 22.36 -7.67 -31.18
CA ALA A 319 20.98 -8.09 -31.32
C ALA A 319 20.05 -7.30 -30.36
N GLU A 320 20.47 -7.12 -29.10
CA GLU A 320 19.68 -6.38 -28.10
C GLU A 320 19.60 -4.88 -28.41
N LEU A 321 20.62 -4.30 -29.06
CA LEU A 321 20.54 -2.93 -29.59
C LEU A 321 19.47 -2.78 -30.68
N VAL A 322 19.29 -3.80 -31.52
CA VAL A 322 18.21 -3.82 -32.53
C VAL A 322 16.84 -3.94 -31.84
N THR A 323 16.73 -4.81 -30.84
CA THR A 323 15.50 -4.94 -30.03
C THR A 323 15.17 -3.64 -29.31
N MET A 324 16.16 -2.97 -28.71
CA MET A 324 16.00 -1.67 -28.07
C MET A 324 15.39 -0.64 -29.02
N GLU A 325 15.92 -0.51 -30.24
CA GLU A 325 15.38 0.45 -31.22
C GLU A 325 13.98 0.08 -31.72
N ALA A 326 13.66 -1.20 -31.85
CA ALA A 326 12.30 -1.66 -32.16
C ALA A 326 11.32 -1.27 -31.04
N VAL A 327 11.70 -1.47 -29.78
CA VAL A 327 10.92 -1.09 -28.60
C VAL A 327 10.80 0.44 -28.47
N ARG A 328 11.85 1.19 -28.82
CA ARG A 328 11.83 2.67 -28.90
C ARG A 328 10.75 3.16 -29.86
N THR A 329 10.60 2.46 -30.98
CA THR A 329 9.55 2.74 -31.98
C THR A 329 8.14 2.46 -31.42
N VAL A 330 7.97 1.39 -30.63
CA VAL A 330 6.69 1.10 -29.95
C VAL A 330 6.33 2.24 -28.99
N TRP A 331 7.27 2.66 -28.12
CA TRP A 331 7.07 3.77 -27.20
C TRP A 331 6.66 5.05 -27.95
N LYS A 332 7.34 5.35 -29.06
CA LYS A 332 7.04 6.52 -29.90
C LYS A 332 5.64 6.47 -30.52
N ARG A 333 5.14 5.29 -30.91
CA ARG A 333 3.76 5.13 -31.43
C ARG A 333 2.71 5.30 -30.35
N ILE A 334 3.00 4.83 -29.13
CA ILE A 334 2.10 4.91 -27.99
C ILE A 334 2.09 6.34 -27.40
N LEU A 335 3.21 7.05 -27.48
CA LEU A 335 3.40 8.40 -26.97
C LEU A 335 3.48 9.42 -28.13
N PRO A 336 2.38 9.70 -28.85
CA PRO A 336 2.42 10.51 -30.07
C PRO A 336 2.86 11.95 -29.83
N ASN A 337 2.75 12.45 -28.59
CA ASN A 337 3.08 13.82 -28.22
C ASN A 337 4.57 14.05 -27.94
N ILE A 338 5.39 12.99 -27.92
CA ILE A 338 6.83 13.08 -27.69
C ILE A 338 7.56 13.11 -29.01
N LEU A 339 8.49 14.05 -29.23
CA LEU A 339 9.26 14.20 -30.46
C LEU A 339 10.27 13.07 -30.69
N GLU A 340 11.01 12.67 -29.65
CA GLU A 340 11.92 11.52 -29.67
C GLU A 340 11.86 10.81 -28.32
N VAL A 341 11.88 9.49 -28.33
CA VAL A 341 11.99 8.69 -27.10
C VAL A 341 13.47 8.57 -26.77
N GLU A 342 13.95 9.36 -25.81
CA GLU A 342 15.28 9.24 -25.23
C GLU A 342 15.29 8.23 -24.08
N ASP A 343 16.48 7.80 -23.66
CA ASP A 343 16.69 6.91 -22.50
C ASP A 343 16.05 7.41 -21.20
N SER A 344 15.96 8.73 -21.03
CA SER A 344 15.35 9.37 -19.86
C SER A 344 13.82 9.53 -19.95
N THR A 345 13.23 9.19 -21.10
CA THR A 345 11.79 9.34 -21.35
C THR A 345 11.00 8.48 -20.37
N ASP A 346 10.09 9.10 -19.62
CA ASP A 346 9.26 8.40 -18.64
C ASP A 346 7.86 8.13 -19.22
N PHE A 347 7.46 6.87 -19.31
CA PHE A 347 6.27 6.41 -20.00
C PHE A 347 5.00 7.14 -19.55
N PHE A 348 4.78 7.26 -18.24
CA PHE A 348 3.57 7.87 -17.67
C PHE A 348 3.62 9.39 -17.67
N LYS A 349 4.79 9.99 -17.38
CA LYS A 349 4.95 11.45 -17.47
C LYS A 349 4.78 11.96 -18.91
N SER A 350 4.95 11.07 -19.88
CA SER A 350 4.77 11.33 -21.31
C SER A 350 3.32 11.22 -21.79
N GLY A 351 2.37 10.93 -20.88
CA GLY A 351 0.94 10.93 -21.17
C GLY A 351 0.31 9.55 -21.39
N ALA A 352 1.05 8.45 -21.18
CA ALA A 352 0.47 7.10 -21.24
C ALA A 352 -0.53 6.85 -20.10
N ALA A 353 -1.66 6.22 -20.43
CA ALA A 353 -2.67 5.73 -19.49
C ALA A 353 -2.56 4.22 -19.29
N SER A 354 -3.40 3.65 -18.42
CA SER A 354 -3.37 2.19 -18.14
C SER A 354 -3.62 1.31 -19.36
N VAL A 355 -4.37 1.80 -20.37
CA VAL A 355 -4.59 1.08 -21.64
C VAL A 355 -3.30 1.00 -22.47
N ASP A 356 -2.45 2.03 -22.38
CA ASP A 356 -1.19 2.13 -23.11
C ASP A 356 -0.12 1.20 -22.52
N VAL A 357 -0.20 0.90 -21.22
CA VAL A 357 0.63 -0.11 -20.56
C VAL A 357 0.37 -1.50 -21.15
N VAL A 358 -0.90 -1.88 -21.25
CA VAL A 358 -1.29 -3.18 -21.84
C VAL A 358 -0.82 -3.24 -23.29
N ARG A 359 -1.04 -2.17 -24.04
CA ARG A 359 -0.59 -2.08 -25.43
C ARG A 359 0.93 -2.23 -25.56
N LEU A 360 1.70 -1.56 -24.70
CA LEU A 360 3.16 -1.67 -24.69
C LEU A 360 3.60 -3.11 -24.39
N VAL A 361 3.01 -3.75 -23.38
CA VAL A 361 3.37 -5.13 -23.00
C VAL A 361 3.14 -6.10 -24.16
N GLU A 362 1.98 -6.02 -24.81
CA GLU A 362 1.65 -6.93 -25.91
C GLU A 362 2.50 -6.67 -27.16
N GLU A 363 2.71 -5.40 -27.55
CA GLU A 363 3.58 -5.08 -28.69
C GLU A 363 5.04 -5.49 -28.43
N VAL A 364 5.53 -5.43 -27.18
CA VAL A 364 6.89 -5.87 -26.83
C VAL A 364 6.99 -7.40 -26.82
N LYS A 365 5.97 -8.11 -26.35
CA LYS A 365 5.92 -9.59 -26.44
C LYS A 365 5.92 -10.08 -27.89
N GLU A 366 5.19 -9.40 -28.78
CA GLU A 366 5.23 -9.73 -30.22
C GLU A 366 6.62 -9.48 -30.83
N LEU A 367 7.35 -8.47 -30.34
CA LEU A 367 8.72 -8.17 -30.81
C LEU A 367 9.78 -9.13 -30.23
N CYS A 368 9.51 -9.70 -29.06
CA CYS A 368 10.49 -10.44 -28.27
C CYS A 368 9.93 -11.82 -27.90
N ASP A 369 10.12 -12.80 -28.79
CA ASP A 369 9.65 -14.17 -28.58
C ASP A 369 10.14 -14.74 -27.24
N GLY A 370 9.22 -15.22 -26.42
CA GLY A 370 9.50 -15.91 -25.15
C GLY A 370 9.75 -15.01 -23.95
N VAL A 371 9.56 -13.68 -24.05
CA VAL A 371 9.72 -12.79 -22.89
C VAL A 371 8.47 -12.79 -21.99
N GLU A 372 8.68 -13.00 -20.69
CA GLU A 372 7.62 -12.88 -19.67
C GLU A 372 7.53 -11.44 -19.16
N LEU A 373 6.73 -10.61 -19.84
CA LEU A 373 6.48 -9.22 -19.46
C LEU A 373 5.07 -9.03 -18.92
N GLU A 374 4.93 -8.39 -17.77
CA GLU A 374 3.66 -8.08 -17.12
C GLU A 374 3.45 -6.56 -17.02
N ASN A 375 2.21 -6.11 -16.82
CA ASN A 375 1.91 -4.68 -16.69
C ASN A 375 2.71 -4.02 -15.56
N GLU A 376 2.98 -4.75 -14.48
CA GLU A 376 3.75 -4.27 -13.32
C GLU A 376 5.18 -3.87 -13.68
N ASP A 377 5.81 -4.57 -14.63
CA ASP A 377 7.17 -4.27 -15.08
C ASP A 377 7.27 -2.83 -15.63
N ILE A 378 6.23 -2.35 -16.30
CA ILE A 378 6.16 -0.98 -16.84
C ILE A 378 6.03 0.05 -15.71
N TYR A 379 5.30 -0.29 -14.63
CA TYR A 379 5.17 0.58 -13.47
C TYR A 379 6.44 0.64 -12.62
N MET A 380 7.25 -0.42 -12.65
CA MET A 380 8.51 -0.52 -11.91
C MET A 380 9.70 0.07 -12.68
N ALA A 381 9.64 0.04 -14.01
CA ALA A 381 10.65 0.59 -14.90
C ALA A 381 10.05 1.67 -15.81
N THR A 382 9.71 2.82 -15.20
CA THR A 382 8.94 3.85 -15.90
C THR A 382 9.74 4.62 -16.94
N THR A 383 11.08 4.61 -16.89
CA THR A 383 11.92 5.26 -17.91
C THR A 383 12.32 4.28 -19.01
N PHE A 384 12.54 4.78 -20.23
CA PHE A 384 12.89 3.94 -21.37
C PHE A 384 14.16 3.12 -21.08
N LYS A 385 15.19 3.73 -20.50
CA LYS A 385 16.43 3.05 -20.12
C LYS A 385 16.19 1.94 -19.11
N ASP A 386 15.44 2.22 -18.05
CA ASP A 386 15.15 1.23 -17.01
C ASP A 386 14.33 0.09 -17.59
N PHE A 387 13.37 0.40 -18.47
CA PHE A 387 12.52 -0.58 -19.14
C PHE A 387 13.35 -1.51 -20.05
N ILE A 388 14.28 -0.95 -20.82
CA ILE A 388 15.17 -1.76 -21.66
C ILE A 388 16.11 -2.62 -20.82
N GLN A 389 16.63 -2.09 -19.70
CA GLN A 389 17.45 -2.90 -18.80
C GLN A 389 16.65 -4.04 -18.18
N LEU A 390 15.42 -3.79 -17.73
CA LEU A 390 14.50 -4.81 -17.23
C LEU A 390 14.21 -5.85 -18.32
N LEU A 391 13.83 -5.39 -19.52
CA LEU A 391 13.52 -6.26 -20.66
C LEU A 391 14.69 -7.15 -21.03
N VAL A 392 15.90 -6.61 -21.08
CA VAL A 392 17.11 -7.36 -21.41
C VAL A 392 17.48 -8.33 -20.30
N ARG A 393 17.33 -7.96 -19.02
CA ARG A 393 17.49 -8.89 -17.89
C ARG A 393 16.52 -10.06 -18.00
N LYS A 394 15.26 -9.78 -18.34
CA LYS A 394 14.24 -10.83 -18.57
C LYS A 394 14.57 -11.73 -19.76
N LEU A 395 15.02 -11.15 -20.87
CA LEU A 395 15.45 -11.91 -22.06
C LEU A 395 16.70 -12.77 -21.81
N ARG A 396 17.62 -12.30 -20.96
CA ARG A 396 18.81 -13.05 -20.53
C ARG A 396 18.50 -14.09 -19.44
N GLY A 397 17.35 -13.98 -18.77
CA GLY A 397 16.98 -14.81 -17.63
C GLY A 397 17.59 -14.34 -16.29
N ASP A 398 18.16 -13.14 -16.25
CA ASP A 398 18.79 -12.51 -15.07
C ASP A 398 17.76 -12.01 -14.05
N ASP A 399 16.50 -11.83 -14.45
CA ASP A 399 15.39 -11.36 -13.60
C ASP A 399 14.76 -12.47 -12.75
N LYS A 400 15.39 -13.65 -12.71
CA LYS A 400 15.19 -14.58 -11.62
C LYS A 400 15.78 -13.93 -10.36
N GLU A 401 15.02 -13.03 -9.73
CA GLU A 401 15.19 -12.60 -8.34
C GLU A 401 15.64 -13.84 -7.59
N SER A 402 16.88 -13.82 -7.06
CA SER A 402 17.58 -14.94 -6.40
C SER A 402 16.56 -15.96 -5.92
N GLU A 403 16.44 -17.10 -6.63
CA GLU A 403 15.51 -18.17 -6.26
C GLU A 403 15.53 -18.25 -4.74
N CYS A 404 14.40 -17.95 -4.10
CA CYS A 404 14.32 -18.14 -2.66
C CYS A 404 14.59 -19.64 -2.51
N ILE A 405 15.82 -20.00 -2.14
CA ILE A 405 16.18 -21.40 -1.95
C ILE A 405 15.36 -21.80 -0.73
N ILE A 406 14.25 -22.47 -0.99
CA ILE A 406 13.38 -22.98 0.05
C ILE A 406 14.01 -24.28 0.51
N ASP A 407 14.26 -24.37 1.81
CA ASP A 407 14.71 -25.62 2.41
C ASP A 407 13.53 -26.58 2.46
N TYR A 408 13.69 -27.72 1.77
CA TYR A 408 12.67 -28.75 1.66
C TYR A 408 13.06 -30.00 2.44
N VAL A 409 12.05 -30.63 3.02
CA VAL A 409 12.11 -32.05 3.33
C VAL A 409 11.64 -32.79 2.09
N GLU A 410 12.56 -33.50 1.44
CA GLU A 410 12.23 -34.35 0.28
C GLU A 410 11.80 -35.75 0.72
N LYS A 411 10.72 -36.26 0.13
CA LYS A 411 10.24 -37.62 0.40
C LYS A 411 9.68 -38.28 -0.85
N ALA A 412 10.30 -39.39 -1.28
CA ALA A 412 9.76 -40.23 -2.34
C ALA A 412 8.64 -41.13 -1.79
N VAL A 413 7.39 -40.86 -2.17
CA VAL A 413 6.19 -41.58 -1.69
C VAL A 413 5.03 -41.36 -2.66
N ASN A 414 4.09 -42.32 -2.74
CA ASN A 414 2.94 -42.26 -3.64
C ASN A 414 3.30 -42.00 -5.12
N LYS A 415 4.47 -42.52 -5.57
CA LYS A 415 5.02 -42.31 -6.92
C LYS A 415 5.38 -40.85 -7.25
N LEU A 416 5.50 -40.00 -6.23
CA LEU A 416 5.95 -38.62 -6.32
C LEU A 416 7.21 -38.42 -5.48
N VAL A 417 7.93 -37.33 -5.75
CA VAL A 417 8.96 -36.79 -4.85
C VAL A 417 8.37 -35.53 -4.26
N LEU A 418 7.94 -35.60 -3.00
CA LEU A 418 7.35 -34.45 -2.31
C LEU A 418 8.46 -33.48 -1.93
N GLN A 419 8.20 -32.19 -2.08
CA GLN A 419 9.06 -31.12 -1.58
C GLN A 419 8.26 -30.31 -0.56
N MET A 420 8.54 -30.55 0.73
CA MET A 420 7.75 -30.00 1.84
C MET A 420 8.53 -28.90 2.55
N PRO A 421 8.14 -27.62 2.42
CA PRO A 421 8.68 -26.56 3.27
C PRO A 421 8.35 -26.83 4.73
N HIS A 422 9.27 -26.53 5.64
CA HIS A 422 9.14 -26.84 7.07
C HIS A 422 9.43 -25.65 8.01
N GLN A 423 9.65 -24.46 7.44
CA GLN A 423 9.95 -23.22 8.15
C GLN A 423 8.72 -22.33 8.33
N LEU A 424 8.84 -21.24 9.09
CA LEU A 424 7.80 -20.20 9.14
C LEU A 424 7.74 -19.47 7.80
N PHE A 425 6.56 -19.01 7.39
CA PHE A 425 6.42 -18.18 6.19
C PHE A 425 6.08 -16.74 6.58
N ILE A 426 7.03 -15.82 6.42
CA ILE A 426 6.89 -14.41 6.85
C ILE A 426 7.38 -13.50 5.73
N GLY A 427 6.54 -12.54 5.30
CA GLY A 427 6.96 -11.54 4.32
C GLY A 427 7.39 -12.13 2.98
N GLY A 428 6.80 -13.26 2.57
CA GLY A 428 7.13 -13.95 1.32
C GLY A 428 8.42 -14.76 1.36
N LYS A 429 8.92 -15.13 2.55
CA LYS A 429 10.12 -15.95 2.72
C LYS A 429 9.90 -17.04 3.75
N PHE A 430 10.55 -18.18 3.54
CA PHE A 430 10.68 -19.22 4.54
C PHE A 430 11.85 -18.88 5.49
N VAL A 431 11.59 -18.88 6.79
CA VAL A 431 12.54 -18.50 7.84
C VAL A 431 12.39 -19.37 9.08
N ASP A 432 13.49 -19.64 9.76
CA ASP A 432 13.46 -20.31 11.06
C ASP A 432 12.76 -19.45 12.13
N ALA A 433 12.17 -20.13 13.11
CA ALA A 433 11.67 -19.48 14.31
C ALA A 433 12.79 -18.88 15.15
N GLU A 434 12.45 -17.94 16.04
CA GLU A 434 13.39 -17.38 17.00
C GLU A 434 14.09 -18.48 17.82
N GLY A 435 15.42 -18.45 17.80
CA GLY A 435 16.27 -19.45 18.44
C GLY A 435 16.30 -20.81 17.72
N ALA A 436 15.90 -20.86 16.44
CA ALA A 436 15.82 -22.07 15.62
C ALA A 436 15.00 -23.20 16.29
N LYS A 437 13.98 -22.83 17.09
CA LYS A 437 13.15 -23.80 17.79
C LYS A 437 12.30 -24.57 16.80
N THR A 438 12.25 -25.89 16.97
CA THR A 438 11.47 -26.80 16.14
C THR A 438 10.63 -27.76 16.98
N TYR A 439 9.71 -28.48 16.33
CA TYR A 439 8.98 -29.61 16.89
C TYR A 439 8.70 -30.65 15.81
N ASP A 440 8.46 -31.90 16.20
CA ASP A 440 8.19 -32.99 15.26
C ASP A 440 6.71 -33.00 14.83
N THR A 441 6.46 -33.13 13.52
CA THR A 441 5.14 -33.51 13.00
C THR A 441 5.11 -35.01 12.70
N ILE A 442 4.02 -35.69 13.04
CA ILE A 442 3.95 -37.15 13.16
C ILE A 442 3.00 -37.71 12.10
N ASN A 443 3.43 -38.76 11.42
CA ASN A 443 2.58 -39.53 10.52
C ASN A 443 1.62 -40.40 11.35
N PRO A 444 0.30 -40.18 11.30
CA PRO A 444 -0.65 -40.94 12.10
C PRO A 444 -0.82 -42.39 11.62
N THR A 445 -0.32 -42.74 10.43
CA THR A 445 -0.39 -44.10 9.87
C THR A 445 0.50 -45.09 10.63
N ASP A 446 1.70 -44.65 11.04
CA ASP A 446 2.73 -45.50 11.62
C ASP A 446 3.38 -44.91 12.90
N GLY A 447 3.03 -43.69 13.28
CA GLY A 447 3.58 -42.97 14.44
C GLY A 447 4.99 -42.44 14.23
N SER A 448 5.55 -42.52 13.02
CA SER A 448 6.89 -42.01 12.71
C SER A 448 6.92 -40.49 12.59
N VAL A 449 8.07 -39.88 12.88
CA VAL A 449 8.31 -38.47 12.61
C VAL A 449 8.41 -38.26 11.10
N ILE A 450 7.62 -37.34 10.56
CA ILE A 450 7.72 -36.92 9.15
C ILE A 450 8.94 -35.99 9.00
N CYS A 451 8.97 -34.91 9.78
CA CYS A 451 10.08 -33.96 9.85
C CYS A 451 9.96 -32.99 11.05
N GLN A 452 11.00 -32.18 11.25
CA GLN A 452 11.00 -31.05 12.16
C GLN A 452 10.43 -29.80 11.49
N VAL A 453 9.50 -29.14 12.18
CA VAL A 453 8.85 -27.90 11.73
C VAL A 453 9.20 -26.76 12.68
N SER A 454 9.43 -25.56 12.15
CA SER A 454 9.69 -24.37 12.95
C SER A 454 8.57 -24.08 13.95
N LEU A 455 8.94 -23.79 15.20
CA LEU A 455 8.04 -23.51 16.32
C LEU A 455 7.96 -22.00 16.57
N ALA A 456 7.00 -21.31 15.95
CA ALA A 456 6.89 -19.85 16.05
C ALA A 456 6.87 -19.34 17.50
N GLN A 457 7.66 -18.31 17.77
CA GLN A 457 7.73 -17.60 19.04
C GLN A 457 6.94 -16.27 18.96
N ALA A 458 6.80 -15.59 20.09
CA ALA A 458 6.00 -14.36 20.16
C ALA A 458 6.55 -13.26 19.23
N SER A 459 7.88 -13.15 19.12
CA SER A 459 8.53 -12.19 18.22
C SER A 459 8.25 -12.51 16.74
N ASP A 460 8.11 -13.78 16.39
CA ASP A 460 7.78 -14.22 15.03
C ASP A 460 6.33 -13.86 14.66
N VAL A 461 5.42 -13.93 15.65
CA VAL A 461 4.05 -13.43 15.47
C VAL A 461 4.05 -11.93 15.18
N ASP A 462 4.83 -11.15 15.94
CA ASP A 462 4.92 -9.72 15.76
C ASP A 462 5.52 -9.36 14.39
N LYS A 463 6.56 -10.08 13.95
CA LYS A 463 7.14 -9.92 12.59
C LYS A 463 6.12 -10.23 11.50
N ALA A 464 5.36 -11.31 11.64
CA ALA A 464 4.32 -11.68 10.67
C ALA A 464 3.19 -10.65 10.61
N VAL A 465 2.75 -10.12 11.75
CA VAL A 465 1.74 -9.07 11.80
C VAL A 465 2.27 -7.76 11.20
N ALA A 466 3.53 -7.40 11.48
CA ALA A 466 4.16 -6.23 10.86
C ALA A 466 4.25 -6.37 9.34
N ALA A 467 4.64 -7.54 8.82
CA ALA A 467 4.66 -7.83 7.39
C ALA A 467 3.26 -7.74 6.77
N ALA A 468 2.24 -8.32 7.44
CA ALA A 468 0.85 -8.23 6.99
C ALA A 468 0.32 -6.79 6.97
N LYS A 469 0.71 -5.97 7.96
CA LYS A 469 0.34 -4.56 8.05
C LYS A 469 0.98 -3.74 6.93
N ASP A 470 2.28 -3.89 6.71
CA ASP A 470 2.98 -3.16 5.64
C ASP A 470 2.45 -3.55 4.25
N ALA A 471 2.21 -4.85 4.02
CA ALA A 471 1.59 -5.34 2.78
C ALA A 471 0.17 -4.76 2.54
N PHE A 472 -0.57 -4.49 3.62
CA PHE A 472 -1.92 -3.94 3.55
C PHE A 472 -1.96 -2.42 3.38
N GLU A 473 -1.13 -1.69 4.12
CA GLU A 473 -1.14 -0.22 4.17
C GLU A 473 -0.32 0.39 3.02
N ASN A 474 0.84 -0.20 2.74
CA ASN A 474 1.83 0.34 1.80
C ASN A 474 2.02 -0.54 0.55
N GLY A 475 1.75 -1.83 0.66
CA GLY A 475 1.98 -2.82 -0.39
C GLY A 475 1.02 -2.74 -1.58
N LEU A 476 1.33 -3.56 -2.59
CA LEU A 476 0.59 -3.63 -3.85
C LEU A 476 -0.87 -4.11 -3.66
N TRP A 477 -1.11 -5.00 -2.69
CA TRP A 477 -2.37 -5.72 -2.51
C TRP A 477 -3.61 -4.83 -2.34
N ARG A 478 -3.46 -3.69 -1.67
CA ARG A 478 -4.55 -2.71 -1.48
C ARG A 478 -4.68 -1.71 -2.64
N LYS A 479 -3.65 -1.60 -3.48
CA LYS A 479 -3.55 -0.63 -4.59
C LYS A 479 -4.05 -1.22 -5.92
N ILE A 480 -3.89 -2.53 -6.13
CA ILE A 480 -4.43 -3.21 -7.32
C ILE A 480 -5.94 -3.19 -7.34
N SER A 481 -6.51 -3.28 -8.54
CA SER A 481 -7.96 -3.32 -8.70
C SER A 481 -8.54 -4.58 -8.04
N ALA A 482 -9.81 -4.52 -7.65
CA ALA A 482 -10.49 -5.68 -7.11
C ALA A 482 -10.53 -6.85 -8.12
N ARG A 483 -10.54 -6.55 -9.42
CA ARG A 483 -10.50 -7.57 -10.48
C ARG A 483 -9.15 -8.28 -10.54
N ASP A 484 -8.05 -7.53 -10.50
CA ASP A 484 -6.69 -8.11 -10.57
C ASP A 484 -6.38 -8.93 -9.33
N ARG A 485 -6.90 -8.51 -8.16
CA ARG A 485 -6.90 -9.35 -6.96
C ARG A 485 -7.61 -10.69 -7.20
N GLY A 486 -8.74 -10.67 -7.89
CA GLY A 486 -9.44 -11.88 -8.34
C GLY A 486 -8.57 -12.75 -9.25
N GLN A 487 -7.84 -12.16 -10.20
CA GLN A 487 -6.95 -12.90 -11.09
C GLN A 487 -5.81 -13.62 -10.35
N LEU A 488 -5.19 -12.95 -9.38
CA LEU A 488 -4.17 -13.58 -8.54
C LEU A 488 -4.73 -14.76 -7.73
N LEU A 489 -5.98 -14.67 -7.25
CA LEU A 489 -6.63 -15.77 -6.55
C LEU A 489 -7.05 -16.91 -7.48
N TYR A 490 -7.41 -16.62 -8.74
CA TYR A 490 -7.62 -17.65 -9.77
C TYR A 490 -6.31 -18.39 -10.07
N ARG A 491 -5.22 -17.65 -10.33
CA ARG A 491 -3.88 -18.22 -10.58
C ARG A 491 -3.41 -19.10 -9.41
N LEU A 492 -3.64 -18.68 -8.18
CA LEU A 492 -3.35 -19.49 -7.00
C LEU A 492 -4.15 -20.80 -6.99
N ALA A 493 -5.43 -20.77 -7.37
CA ALA A 493 -6.24 -21.98 -7.46
C ALA A 493 -5.76 -22.92 -8.58
N ASP A 494 -5.30 -22.38 -9.71
CA ASP A 494 -4.75 -23.16 -10.81
C ASP A 494 -3.43 -23.84 -10.40
N LEU A 495 -2.54 -23.13 -9.70
CA LEU A 495 -1.32 -23.72 -9.13
C LEU A 495 -1.61 -24.80 -8.08
N MET A 496 -2.67 -24.63 -7.28
CA MET A 496 -3.13 -25.67 -6.35
C MET A 496 -3.67 -26.90 -7.10
N GLU A 497 -4.30 -26.71 -8.26
CA GLU A 497 -4.78 -27.80 -9.12
C GLU A 497 -3.62 -28.53 -9.82
N GLU A 498 -2.60 -27.80 -10.29
CA GLU A 498 -1.38 -28.38 -10.84
C GLU A 498 -0.61 -29.24 -9.83
N HIS A 499 -0.67 -28.89 -8.54
CA HIS A 499 0.01 -29.61 -7.45
C HIS A 499 -0.97 -30.47 -6.62
N GLN A 500 -2.15 -30.79 -7.14
CA GLN A 500 -3.22 -31.40 -6.35
C GLN A 500 -2.85 -32.78 -5.79
N GLU A 501 -2.11 -33.60 -6.55
CA GLU A 501 -1.66 -34.92 -6.11
C GLU A 501 -0.58 -34.80 -5.02
N GLU A 502 0.31 -33.81 -5.13
CA GLU A 502 1.32 -33.52 -4.11
C GLU A 502 0.65 -33.06 -2.81
N LEU A 503 -0.25 -32.07 -2.89
CA LEU A 503 -1.03 -31.56 -1.76
C LEU A 503 -1.84 -32.68 -1.09
N ALA A 504 -2.51 -33.54 -1.86
CA ALA A 504 -3.29 -34.65 -1.33
C ALA A 504 -2.41 -35.72 -0.68
N THR A 505 -1.20 -35.94 -1.20
CA THR A 505 -0.24 -36.88 -0.60
C THR A 505 0.31 -36.32 0.72
N ILE A 506 0.62 -35.03 0.80
CA ILE A 506 1.04 -34.38 2.05
C ILE A 506 -0.09 -34.45 3.08
N GLU A 507 -1.34 -34.16 2.70
CA GLU A 507 -2.50 -34.26 3.60
C GLU A 507 -2.72 -35.70 4.11
N ALA A 508 -2.46 -36.70 3.27
CA ALA A 508 -2.52 -38.11 3.66
C ALA A 508 -1.42 -38.47 4.69
N LEU A 509 -0.21 -37.91 4.56
CA LEU A 509 0.87 -38.12 5.51
C LEU A 509 0.66 -37.37 6.83
N ASP A 510 0.27 -36.11 6.77
CA ASP A 510 0.26 -35.20 7.93
C ASP A 510 -1.03 -35.33 8.75
N ALA A 511 -2.17 -35.54 8.08
CA ALA A 511 -3.49 -35.65 8.72
C ALA A 511 -4.07 -37.08 8.73
N GLY A 512 -3.47 -38.03 8.01
CA GLY A 512 -4.02 -39.38 7.86
C GLY A 512 -5.24 -39.45 6.93
N ALA A 513 -5.44 -38.42 6.10
CA ALA A 513 -6.55 -38.40 5.15
C ALA A 513 -6.39 -39.52 4.10
N VAL A 514 -7.46 -40.27 3.84
CA VAL A 514 -7.45 -41.24 2.74
C VAL A 514 -7.21 -40.50 1.43
N TYR A 515 -6.13 -40.84 0.71
CA TYR A 515 -5.65 -40.08 -0.45
C TYR A 515 -6.73 -39.71 -1.47
N THR A 516 -7.61 -40.64 -1.85
CA THR A 516 -8.69 -40.38 -2.82
C THR A 516 -9.72 -39.38 -2.31
N LEU A 517 -9.99 -39.40 -0.99
CA LEU A 517 -10.85 -38.41 -0.32
C LEU A 517 -10.12 -37.06 -0.17
N ALA A 518 -8.82 -37.08 0.11
CA ALA A 518 -8.00 -35.87 0.17
C ALA A 518 -7.99 -35.15 -1.18
N LEU A 519 -7.73 -35.88 -2.27
CA LEU A 519 -7.71 -35.35 -3.63
C LEU A 519 -9.06 -34.73 -4.01
N LYS A 520 -10.15 -35.47 -3.84
CA LYS A 520 -11.49 -35.00 -4.22
C LYS A 520 -12.03 -33.89 -3.32
N THR A 521 -11.80 -33.97 -2.01
CA THR A 521 -12.45 -33.12 -1.01
C THR A 521 -11.49 -32.11 -0.40
N HIS A 522 -10.44 -32.56 0.29
CA HIS A 522 -9.54 -31.65 1.02
C HIS A 522 -8.89 -30.65 0.07
N VAL A 523 -8.39 -31.13 -1.07
CA VAL A 523 -7.74 -30.32 -2.11
C VAL A 523 -8.76 -29.82 -3.13
N GLY A 524 -9.59 -30.71 -3.68
CA GLY A 524 -10.58 -30.35 -4.70
C GLY A 524 -11.55 -29.23 -4.25
N MET A 525 -12.08 -29.28 -3.03
CA MET A 525 -12.91 -28.18 -2.52
C MET A 525 -12.10 -26.92 -2.17
N SER A 526 -10.82 -27.06 -1.81
CA SER A 526 -9.94 -25.90 -1.59
C SER A 526 -9.75 -25.10 -2.88
N ILE A 527 -9.47 -25.78 -4.00
CA ILE A 527 -9.37 -25.17 -5.33
C ILE A 527 -10.68 -24.46 -5.70
N GLN A 528 -11.82 -25.15 -5.53
CA GLN A 528 -13.14 -24.56 -5.79
C GLN A 528 -13.40 -23.33 -4.92
N THR A 529 -12.96 -23.35 -3.66
CA THR A 529 -13.12 -22.23 -2.72
C THR A 529 -12.37 -20.98 -3.20
N PHE A 530 -11.11 -21.12 -3.62
CA PHE A 530 -10.35 -19.99 -4.17
C PHE A 530 -10.96 -19.48 -5.47
N ARG A 531 -11.36 -20.37 -6.41
CA ARG A 531 -12.07 -19.97 -7.64
C ARG A 531 -13.39 -19.25 -7.36
N TYR A 532 -14.14 -19.72 -6.37
CA TYR A 532 -15.41 -19.10 -5.97
C TYR A 532 -15.21 -17.68 -5.44
N PHE A 533 -14.29 -17.49 -4.47
CA PHE A 533 -14.06 -16.18 -3.87
C PHE A 533 -13.26 -15.22 -4.76
N ALA A 534 -12.42 -15.72 -5.66
CA ALA A 534 -11.80 -14.93 -6.72
C ALA A 534 -12.86 -14.20 -7.56
N GLY A 535 -13.94 -14.90 -7.93
CA GLY A 535 -15.08 -14.34 -8.64
C GLY A 535 -15.87 -13.28 -7.87
N TRP A 536 -15.71 -13.19 -6.54
CA TRP A 536 -16.40 -12.21 -5.71
C TRP A 536 -15.69 -10.86 -5.63
N CYS A 537 -14.38 -10.79 -5.88
CA CYS A 537 -13.58 -9.60 -5.60
C CYS A 537 -14.18 -8.31 -6.21
N ASP A 538 -14.60 -8.35 -7.48
CA ASP A 538 -15.20 -7.21 -8.20
C ASP A 538 -16.74 -7.14 -8.11
N LYS A 539 -17.35 -8.04 -7.34
CA LYS A 539 -18.81 -8.12 -7.10
C LYS A 539 -19.21 -7.72 -5.69
N ILE A 540 -18.26 -7.32 -4.86
CA ILE A 540 -18.52 -6.74 -3.54
C ILE A 540 -19.05 -5.32 -3.72
N GLN A 541 -20.36 -5.15 -3.54
CA GLN A 541 -21.05 -3.88 -3.73
C GLN A 541 -21.47 -3.20 -2.43
N GLY A 542 -21.45 -1.86 -2.45
CA GLY A 542 -22.13 -1.01 -1.49
C GLY A 542 -23.61 -0.80 -1.85
N SER A 543 -24.22 0.24 -1.31
CA SER A 543 -25.62 0.59 -1.58
C SER A 543 -25.80 2.11 -1.55
N THR A 544 -26.79 2.61 -2.28
CA THR A 544 -27.30 3.98 -2.12
C THR A 544 -28.56 3.93 -1.27
N ILE A 545 -28.68 4.84 -0.29
CA ILE A 545 -29.76 4.82 0.69
C ILE A 545 -30.60 6.09 0.54
N PRO A 546 -31.91 6.00 0.29
CA PRO A 546 -32.79 7.16 0.14
C PRO A 546 -33.15 7.75 1.51
N ILE A 547 -32.23 8.50 2.10
CA ILE A 547 -32.49 9.18 3.38
C ILE A 547 -33.41 10.39 3.20
N ASN A 548 -34.01 10.83 4.32
CA ASN A 548 -34.76 12.09 4.35
C ASN A 548 -33.89 13.24 3.85
N GLN A 549 -34.47 14.05 2.99
CA GLN A 549 -33.80 15.19 2.39
C GLN A 549 -33.84 16.39 3.34
N ALA A 550 -32.71 17.06 3.55
CA ALA A 550 -32.61 18.30 4.30
C ALA A 550 -33.11 19.49 3.46
N ARG A 551 -34.42 19.54 3.18
CA ARG A 551 -35.04 20.52 2.29
C ARG A 551 -34.72 21.96 2.74
N PRO A 552 -34.43 22.89 1.80
CA PRO A 552 -34.54 22.76 0.34
C PRO A 552 -33.38 21.99 -0.33
N ASN A 553 -32.34 21.62 0.41
CA ASN A 553 -31.18 20.89 -0.11
C ASN A 553 -31.52 19.41 -0.39
N ARG A 554 -30.58 18.74 -1.07
CA ARG A 554 -30.61 17.30 -1.33
C ARG A 554 -29.48 16.60 -0.59
N ASN A 555 -29.69 15.32 -0.26
CA ASN A 555 -28.68 14.46 0.35
C ASN A 555 -28.50 13.19 -0.49
N LEU A 556 -27.23 12.83 -0.71
CA LEU A 556 -26.82 11.54 -1.23
C LEU A 556 -26.17 10.75 -0.09
N THR A 557 -26.67 9.53 0.15
CA THR A 557 -26.06 8.59 1.09
C THR A 557 -25.68 7.33 0.34
N LEU A 558 -24.43 6.92 0.53
CA LEU A 558 -23.87 5.70 -0.05
C LEU A 558 -23.08 4.93 1.01
N THR A 559 -22.95 3.62 0.83
CA THR A 559 -22.07 2.77 1.62
C THR A 559 -20.91 2.26 0.77
N ARG A 560 -19.74 2.12 1.38
CA ARG A 560 -18.56 1.50 0.77
C ARG A 560 -18.20 0.26 1.56
N LYS A 561 -17.94 -0.84 0.87
CA LYS A 561 -17.42 -2.08 1.47
C LYS A 561 -15.91 -1.99 1.45
N GLU A 562 -15.29 -1.87 2.62
CA GLU A 562 -13.85 -1.74 2.77
C GLU A 562 -13.28 -2.94 3.54
N PRO A 563 -12.03 -3.37 3.24
CA PRO A 563 -11.37 -4.41 4.00
C PRO A 563 -11.21 -4.00 5.47
N ILE A 564 -11.17 -4.99 6.36
CA ILE A 564 -11.03 -4.78 7.81
C ILE A 564 -9.56 -4.51 8.20
N GLY A 565 -8.59 -5.05 7.45
CA GLY A 565 -7.15 -4.89 7.72
C GLY A 565 -6.45 -6.22 7.92
N VAL A 566 -5.51 -6.26 8.87
CA VAL A 566 -4.78 -7.48 9.22
C VAL A 566 -5.71 -8.46 9.95
N CYS A 567 -5.83 -9.67 9.42
CA CYS A 567 -6.61 -10.76 10.00
C CYS A 567 -5.71 -11.85 10.59
N GLY A 568 -6.05 -12.37 11.77
CA GLY A 568 -5.51 -13.61 12.30
C GLY A 568 -6.48 -14.77 12.06
N ILE A 569 -6.04 -15.85 11.44
CA ILE A 569 -6.88 -17.02 11.16
C ILE A 569 -6.27 -18.25 11.84
N ILE A 570 -7.03 -18.88 12.73
CA ILE A 570 -6.61 -20.07 13.48
C ILE A 570 -7.46 -21.24 13.00
N ILE A 571 -6.82 -22.26 12.43
CA ILE A 571 -7.48 -23.38 11.75
C ILE A 571 -7.30 -24.71 12.51
N PRO A 572 -8.31 -25.60 12.49
CA PRO A 572 -8.25 -26.91 13.13
C PRO A 572 -7.42 -27.90 12.29
N TRP A 573 -7.25 -29.11 12.81
CA TRP A 573 -6.41 -30.17 12.25
C TRP A 573 -7.16 -31.16 11.34
N ASN A 574 -8.48 -31.13 11.31
CA ASN A 574 -9.27 -32.20 10.71
C ASN A 574 -9.37 -32.12 9.17
N TYR A 575 -9.35 -30.91 8.60
CA TYR A 575 -9.13 -30.69 7.17
C TYR A 575 -8.16 -29.52 6.99
N PRO A 576 -6.84 -29.72 7.20
CA PRO A 576 -5.87 -28.64 7.31
C PRO A 576 -5.93 -27.65 6.13
N LEU A 577 -5.81 -28.13 4.88
CA LEU A 577 -5.82 -27.26 3.71
C LEU A 577 -7.22 -26.70 3.41
N MET A 578 -8.28 -27.49 3.62
CA MET A 578 -9.65 -27.07 3.33
C MET A 578 -10.12 -25.96 4.27
N MET A 579 -9.86 -26.07 5.57
CA MET A 579 -10.21 -25.04 6.55
C MET A 579 -9.37 -23.78 6.37
N LEU A 580 -8.09 -23.94 6.00
CA LEU A 580 -7.25 -22.84 5.56
C LEU A 580 -7.93 -22.12 4.39
N SER A 581 -8.31 -22.84 3.35
CA SER A 581 -8.85 -22.28 2.11
C SER A 581 -10.19 -21.58 2.34
N TRP A 582 -11.11 -22.19 3.09
CA TRP A 582 -12.42 -21.61 3.43
C TRP A 582 -12.32 -20.22 4.05
N LYS A 583 -11.42 -20.07 5.03
CA LYS A 583 -11.27 -18.80 5.74
C LYS A 583 -10.40 -17.83 4.96
N THR A 584 -9.33 -18.31 4.32
CA THR A 584 -8.32 -17.49 3.67
C THR A 584 -8.83 -16.90 2.36
N ALA A 585 -9.47 -17.69 1.50
CA ALA A 585 -9.96 -17.22 0.22
C ALA A 585 -10.96 -16.06 0.37
N ALA A 586 -11.93 -16.17 1.29
CA ALA A 586 -12.87 -15.09 1.59
C ALA A 586 -12.18 -13.85 2.18
N CYS A 587 -11.20 -14.05 3.06
CA CYS A 587 -10.42 -12.98 3.68
C CYS A 587 -9.64 -12.17 2.63
N LEU A 588 -8.94 -12.87 1.74
CA LEU A 588 -8.13 -12.29 0.67
C LEU A 588 -9.00 -11.63 -0.40
N ALA A 589 -10.10 -12.26 -0.82
CA ALA A 589 -11.02 -11.67 -1.81
C ALA A 589 -11.58 -10.32 -1.33
N ALA A 590 -11.88 -10.21 -0.03
CA ALA A 590 -12.29 -8.96 0.59
C ALA A 590 -11.18 -7.89 0.70
N GLY A 591 -9.93 -8.21 0.33
CA GLY A 591 -8.80 -7.28 0.26
C GLY A 591 -7.99 -7.15 1.54
N ASN A 592 -8.15 -8.08 2.48
CA ASN A 592 -7.37 -8.13 3.73
C ASN A 592 -6.02 -8.81 3.49
N THR A 593 -5.11 -8.62 4.44
CA THR A 593 -3.90 -9.46 4.61
C THR A 593 -4.07 -10.37 5.82
N VAL A 594 -3.31 -11.46 5.88
CA VAL A 594 -3.57 -12.53 6.84
C VAL A 594 -2.31 -13.12 7.46
N VAL A 595 -2.40 -13.40 8.77
CA VAL A 595 -1.48 -14.29 9.50
C VAL A 595 -2.26 -15.55 9.88
N ILE A 596 -1.82 -16.69 9.36
CA ILE A 596 -2.48 -17.98 9.50
C ILE A 596 -1.73 -18.82 10.52
N LYS A 597 -2.47 -19.35 11.50
CA LYS A 597 -1.98 -20.34 12.44
C LYS A 597 -2.58 -21.71 12.10
N PRO A 598 -1.85 -22.60 11.37
CA PRO A 598 -2.25 -24.00 11.24
C PRO A 598 -2.33 -24.67 12.62
N THR A 599 -3.04 -25.80 12.78
CA THR A 599 -2.89 -26.54 14.04
C THR A 599 -1.45 -27.09 14.15
N GLN A 600 -0.94 -27.24 15.37
CA GLN A 600 0.43 -27.72 15.59
C GLN A 600 0.67 -29.10 14.95
N VAL A 601 -0.30 -30.01 15.03
CA VAL A 601 -0.14 -31.40 14.55
C VAL A 601 -0.27 -31.58 13.03
N THR A 602 -0.68 -30.55 12.28
CA THR A 602 -0.89 -30.65 10.82
C THR A 602 -0.44 -29.39 10.07
N PRO A 603 0.87 -29.05 10.05
CA PRO A 603 1.36 -27.82 9.46
C PRO A 603 1.68 -27.90 7.96
N LEU A 604 1.90 -29.09 7.39
CA LEU A 604 2.69 -29.24 6.16
C LEU A 604 1.98 -28.74 4.90
N THR A 605 0.68 -29.01 4.74
CA THR A 605 -0.07 -28.48 3.58
C THR A 605 -0.27 -26.98 3.64
N ALA A 606 -0.33 -26.38 4.83
CA ALA A 606 -0.34 -24.92 4.97
C ALA A 606 1.00 -24.32 4.49
N LEU A 607 2.13 -24.94 4.84
CA LEU A 607 3.45 -24.49 4.39
C LEU A 607 3.65 -24.70 2.88
N LYS A 608 3.21 -25.83 2.34
CA LYS A 608 3.22 -26.04 0.88
C LYS A 608 2.32 -25.03 0.16
N PHE A 609 1.16 -24.71 0.71
CA PHE A 609 0.30 -23.64 0.20
C PHE A 609 1.03 -22.29 0.17
N ALA A 610 1.82 -21.94 1.19
CA ALA A 610 2.63 -20.71 1.18
C ALA A 610 3.61 -20.65 -0.01
N GLU A 611 4.28 -21.75 -0.35
CA GLU A 611 5.13 -21.83 -1.55
C GLU A 611 4.32 -21.55 -2.82
N LEU A 612 3.12 -22.14 -2.95
CA LEU A 612 2.26 -21.89 -4.10
C LEU A 612 1.82 -20.43 -4.21
N THR A 613 1.70 -19.70 -3.08
CA THR A 613 1.39 -18.27 -3.11
C THR A 613 2.52 -17.44 -3.71
N LEU A 614 3.79 -17.85 -3.54
CA LEU A 614 4.92 -17.23 -4.20
C LEU A 614 4.85 -17.45 -5.72
N LYS A 615 4.64 -18.72 -6.14
CA LYS A 615 4.49 -19.08 -7.56
C LYS A 615 3.29 -18.36 -8.23
N ALA A 616 2.25 -18.07 -7.45
CA ALA A 616 1.07 -17.35 -7.90
C ALA A 616 1.25 -15.83 -8.03
N GLY A 617 2.40 -15.28 -7.61
CA GLY A 617 2.64 -13.84 -7.61
C GLY A 617 1.85 -13.09 -6.55
N ILE A 618 1.44 -13.75 -5.45
CA ILE A 618 0.79 -13.05 -4.34
C ILE A 618 1.83 -12.12 -3.68
N PRO A 619 1.53 -10.82 -3.50
CA PRO A 619 2.51 -9.88 -2.96
C PRO A 619 3.04 -10.30 -1.59
N LYS A 620 4.35 -10.11 -1.39
CA LYS A 620 5.07 -10.46 -0.16
C LYS A 620 4.37 -9.86 1.07
N GLY A 621 4.12 -10.69 2.09
CA GLY A 621 3.46 -10.29 3.35
C GLY A 621 1.93 -10.32 3.33
N VAL A 622 1.27 -10.51 2.18
CA VAL A 622 -0.20 -10.65 2.14
C VAL A 622 -0.66 -11.90 2.89
N ILE A 623 0.11 -12.98 2.79
CA ILE A 623 -0.09 -14.25 3.50
C ILE A 623 1.16 -14.52 4.34
N ASN A 624 0.97 -14.86 5.61
CA ASN A 624 2.03 -15.29 6.52
C ASN A 624 1.53 -16.53 7.26
N ILE A 625 2.37 -17.53 7.48
CA ILE A 625 1.98 -18.81 8.08
C ILE A 625 2.93 -19.17 9.21
N LEU A 626 2.38 -19.41 10.39
CA LEU A 626 3.13 -19.62 11.62
C LEU A 626 2.78 -20.97 12.27
N PRO A 627 3.42 -22.08 11.89
CA PRO A 627 3.36 -23.31 12.69
C PRO A 627 3.81 -23.07 14.15
N GLY A 628 3.29 -23.87 15.10
CA GLY A 628 3.67 -23.73 16.51
C GLY A 628 2.54 -23.91 17.54
N SER A 629 2.73 -23.40 18.76
CA SER A 629 1.78 -23.63 19.86
C SER A 629 0.53 -22.73 19.76
N GLY A 630 -0.65 -23.31 19.95
CA GLY A 630 -1.93 -22.57 20.00
C GLY A 630 -1.98 -21.54 21.13
N PRO A 631 -1.71 -21.92 22.39
CA PRO A 631 -1.62 -21.00 23.53
C PRO A 631 -0.61 -19.86 23.37
N LEU A 632 0.39 -19.99 22.50
CA LEU A 632 1.36 -18.92 22.23
C LEU A 632 0.92 -18.07 21.04
N VAL A 633 0.82 -18.67 19.84
CA VAL A 633 0.56 -17.93 18.60
C VAL A 633 -0.88 -17.42 18.57
N GLY A 634 -1.85 -18.27 18.90
CA GLY A 634 -3.27 -17.90 18.93
C GLY A 634 -3.56 -16.82 19.96
N GLN A 635 -2.92 -16.89 21.13
CA GLN A 635 -3.04 -15.85 22.15
C GLN A 635 -2.43 -14.53 21.68
N ARG A 636 -1.19 -14.56 21.18
CA ARG A 636 -0.51 -13.33 20.72
C ARG A 636 -1.27 -12.66 19.58
N LEU A 637 -1.80 -13.41 18.61
CA LEU A 637 -2.67 -12.88 17.55
C LEU A 637 -3.95 -12.24 18.12
N SER A 638 -4.56 -12.86 19.14
CA SER A 638 -5.77 -12.36 19.79
C SER A 638 -5.53 -11.10 20.62
N ASP A 639 -4.31 -10.92 21.12
CA ASP A 639 -3.92 -9.74 21.91
C ASP A 639 -3.35 -8.60 21.05
N HIS A 640 -2.81 -8.91 19.87
CA HIS A 640 -2.05 -7.95 19.07
C HIS A 640 -2.88 -6.71 18.68
N PRO A 641 -2.35 -5.48 18.85
CA PRO A 641 -3.11 -4.23 18.62
C PRO A 641 -3.39 -3.96 17.13
N ASP A 642 -2.51 -4.41 16.24
CA ASP A 642 -2.68 -4.23 14.78
C ASP A 642 -3.58 -5.29 14.12
N VAL A 643 -3.88 -6.39 14.79
CA VAL A 643 -4.85 -7.37 14.28
C VAL A 643 -6.25 -6.82 14.48
N ARG A 644 -7.05 -6.79 13.41
CA ARG A 644 -8.41 -6.20 13.41
C ARG A 644 -9.53 -7.24 13.37
N LYS A 645 -9.21 -8.48 13.00
CA LYS A 645 -10.15 -9.59 13.04
C LYS A 645 -9.48 -10.93 13.34
N ILE A 646 -10.12 -11.74 14.19
CA ILE A 646 -9.84 -13.17 14.36
C ILE A 646 -10.92 -14.02 13.68
N GLY A 647 -10.49 -15.03 12.95
CA GLY A 647 -11.32 -16.15 12.53
C GLY A 647 -10.82 -17.44 13.18
N PHE A 648 -11.62 -18.02 14.08
CA PHE A 648 -11.24 -19.22 14.82
C PHE A 648 -12.22 -20.36 14.52
N THR A 649 -11.68 -21.55 14.28
CA THR A 649 -12.42 -22.81 14.34
C THR A 649 -11.68 -23.79 15.23
N GLY A 650 -12.37 -24.39 16.18
CA GLY A 650 -11.78 -25.31 17.16
C GLY A 650 -12.74 -25.61 18.30
N SER A 651 -12.22 -25.96 19.48
CA SER A 651 -13.07 -26.30 20.63
C SER A 651 -13.73 -25.07 21.24
N THR A 652 -14.90 -25.28 21.86
CA THR A 652 -15.66 -24.24 22.56
C THR A 652 -14.83 -23.51 23.64
N GLU A 653 -14.06 -24.24 24.44
CA GLU A 653 -13.28 -23.64 25.54
C GLU A 653 -12.17 -22.71 25.02
N VAL A 654 -11.45 -23.11 23.98
CA VAL A 654 -10.45 -22.24 23.34
C VAL A 654 -11.13 -21.06 22.65
N GLY A 655 -12.26 -21.28 21.99
CA GLY A 655 -13.03 -20.22 21.33
C GLY A 655 -13.50 -19.12 22.28
N LYS A 656 -14.02 -19.49 23.47
CA LYS A 656 -14.38 -18.54 24.53
C LYS A 656 -13.18 -17.71 24.97
N HIS A 657 -12.03 -18.36 25.15
CA HIS A 657 -10.79 -17.69 25.55
C HIS A 657 -10.30 -16.70 24.47
N ILE A 658 -10.30 -17.10 23.20
CA ILE A 658 -9.97 -16.21 22.07
C ILE A 658 -10.91 -15.00 22.03
N MET A 659 -12.22 -15.21 22.18
CA MET A 659 -13.20 -14.12 22.21
C MET A 659 -12.97 -13.15 23.38
N LYS A 660 -12.65 -13.69 24.56
CA LYS A 660 -12.28 -12.89 25.75
C LYS A 660 -11.06 -12.02 25.46
N SER A 661 -9.99 -12.59 24.93
CA SER A 661 -8.75 -11.86 24.58
C SER A 661 -9.03 -10.76 23.56
N CYS A 662 -9.82 -11.05 22.52
CA CYS A 662 -10.24 -10.04 21.52
C CYS A 662 -10.99 -8.86 22.15
N ALA A 663 -11.87 -9.13 23.11
CA ALA A 663 -12.64 -8.11 23.81
C ALA A 663 -11.76 -7.24 24.72
N LEU A 664 -10.82 -7.87 25.45
CA LEU A 664 -9.94 -7.19 26.39
C LEU A 664 -8.84 -6.35 25.71
N SER A 665 -8.45 -6.67 24.48
CA SER A 665 -7.34 -6.01 23.81
C SER A 665 -7.73 -4.69 23.13
N ASN A 666 -8.46 -4.76 22.01
CA ASN A 666 -8.67 -3.64 21.08
C ASN A 666 -10.00 -3.79 20.34
N VAL A 667 -10.94 -4.55 20.90
CA VAL A 667 -12.27 -4.84 20.33
C VAL A 667 -12.22 -5.29 18.86
N LYS A 668 -11.20 -6.09 18.52
CA LYS A 668 -11.09 -6.72 17.20
C LYS A 668 -12.29 -7.64 16.94
N LYS A 669 -12.75 -7.69 15.68
CA LYS A 669 -13.88 -8.54 15.29
C LYS A 669 -13.52 -10.01 15.47
N VAL A 670 -14.47 -10.85 15.87
CA VAL A 670 -14.24 -12.28 16.03
C VAL A 670 -15.36 -13.09 15.35
N SER A 671 -15.02 -14.22 14.75
CA SER A 671 -15.98 -15.23 14.27
C SER A 671 -15.52 -16.60 14.75
N LEU A 672 -16.45 -17.37 15.31
CA LEU A 672 -16.18 -18.62 16.01
C LEU A 672 -17.03 -19.74 15.42
N GLU A 673 -16.40 -20.89 15.18
CA GLU A 673 -17.06 -22.16 14.87
C GLU A 673 -16.48 -23.20 15.85
N LEU A 674 -17.34 -23.76 16.72
CA LEU A 674 -16.94 -24.26 18.04
C LEU A 674 -17.26 -25.74 18.30
N GLY A 675 -17.47 -26.49 17.22
CA GLY A 675 -17.90 -27.89 17.24
C GLY A 675 -19.41 -28.04 17.29
N GLY A 676 -19.88 -29.28 17.16
CA GLY A 676 -21.30 -29.59 17.10
C GLY A 676 -21.65 -30.92 17.75
N LYS A 677 -22.91 -31.02 18.20
CA LYS A 677 -23.56 -32.30 18.47
C LYS A 677 -24.81 -32.41 17.59
N SER A 678 -24.57 -32.53 16.29
CA SER A 678 -25.59 -32.42 15.26
C SER A 678 -26.51 -33.65 15.25
N PRO A 679 -27.83 -33.50 15.42
CA PRO A 679 -28.76 -34.62 15.38
C PRO A 679 -29.11 -35.02 13.93
N LEU A 680 -29.16 -36.32 13.66
CA LEU A 680 -29.77 -36.91 12.46
C LEU A 680 -31.01 -37.70 12.88
N ILE A 681 -32.21 -37.25 12.51
CA ILE A 681 -33.48 -37.90 12.86
C ILE A 681 -33.96 -38.71 11.65
N ILE A 682 -34.02 -40.03 11.81
CA ILE A 682 -34.47 -40.96 10.76
C ILE A 682 -35.88 -41.43 11.10
N PHE A 683 -36.86 -41.00 10.31
CA PHE A 683 -38.27 -41.38 10.47
C PHE A 683 -38.56 -42.76 9.87
N ALA A 684 -39.61 -43.40 10.37
CA ALA A 684 -40.02 -44.74 9.94
C ALA A 684 -40.45 -44.81 8.46
N ASP A 685 -40.83 -43.69 7.85
CA ASP A 685 -41.27 -43.57 6.45
C ASP A 685 -40.12 -43.24 5.48
N CYS A 686 -38.88 -43.22 5.94
CA CYS A 686 -37.73 -42.95 5.08
C CYS A 686 -37.39 -44.12 4.14
N ASP A 687 -36.66 -43.82 3.07
CA ASP A 687 -35.98 -44.84 2.27
C ASP A 687 -34.84 -45.45 3.10
N LEU A 688 -35.11 -46.58 3.77
CA LEU A 688 -34.21 -47.18 4.75
C LEU A 688 -32.82 -47.50 4.17
N ASN A 689 -32.76 -47.98 2.92
CA ASN A 689 -31.47 -48.31 2.28
C ASN A 689 -30.61 -47.07 2.06
N LYS A 690 -31.23 -45.97 1.62
CA LYS A 690 -30.53 -44.68 1.50
C LYS A 690 -30.19 -44.09 2.86
N ALA A 691 -31.10 -44.21 3.83
CA ALA A 691 -30.87 -43.69 5.19
C ALA A 691 -29.65 -44.34 5.83
N VAL A 692 -29.53 -45.67 5.76
CA VAL A 692 -28.34 -46.40 6.22
C VAL A 692 -27.09 -45.96 5.47
N GLN A 693 -27.13 -45.87 4.14
CA GLN A 693 -25.98 -45.43 3.36
C GLN A 693 -25.53 -44.00 3.71
N MET A 694 -26.47 -43.09 3.95
CA MET A 694 -26.20 -41.70 4.28
C MET A 694 -25.74 -41.53 5.73
N GLU A 695 -26.31 -42.30 6.64
CA GLU A 695 -25.89 -42.33 8.05
C GLU A 695 -24.48 -42.89 8.18
N SER A 696 -24.17 -44.02 7.54
CA SER A 696 -22.81 -44.58 7.59
C SER A 696 -21.79 -43.63 6.95
N LYS A 697 -22.17 -42.92 5.88
CA LYS A 697 -21.36 -41.81 5.37
C LYS A 697 -21.20 -40.71 6.41
N ALA A 698 -22.26 -40.26 7.07
CA ALA A 698 -22.16 -39.21 8.09
C ALA A 698 -21.25 -39.61 9.27
N GLU A 699 -21.28 -40.87 9.73
CA GLU A 699 -20.41 -41.27 10.84
C GLU A 699 -18.96 -41.54 10.41
N SER A 700 -18.74 -42.18 9.26
CA SER A 700 -17.42 -42.65 8.85
C SER A 700 -16.67 -41.70 7.90
N TRP A 701 -17.29 -40.59 7.48
CA TRP A 701 -16.64 -39.62 6.58
C TRP A 701 -15.40 -39.05 7.27
N THR A 702 -14.25 -39.17 6.61
CA THR A 702 -12.96 -38.73 7.15
C THR A 702 -12.67 -39.30 8.55
N LEU A 703 -12.99 -40.59 8.76
CA LEU A 703 -12.78 -41.29 10.05
C LEU A 703 -13.49 -40.60 11.24
N GLY A 704 -14.62 -39.92 11.00
CA GLY A 704 -15.39 -39.21 12.02
C GLY A 704 -14.83 -37.85 12.42
N GLN A 705 -13.79 -37.36 11.74
CA GLN A 705 -13.12 -36.08 12.04
C GLN A 705 -13.75 -34.92 11.26
N ASN A 706 -15.05 -34.69 11.46
CA ASN A 706 -15.78 -33.64 10.77
C ASN A 706 -16.48 -32.73 11.79
N SER A 707 -16.44 -31.40 11.58
CA SER A 707 -17.03 -30.45 12.53
C SER A 707 -18.56 -30.56 12.60
N ALA A 708 -19.18 -31.09 11.54
CA ALA A 708 -20.60 -31.42 11.50
C ALA A 708 -20.92 -32.76 12.19
N ASP A 709 -19.94 -33.67 12.33
CA ASP A 709 -20.15 -35.02 12.84
C ASP A 709 -19.77 -35.11 14.32
N SER A 710 -20.40 -36.06 15.01
CA SER A 710 -20.28 -36.16 16.45
C SER A 710 -18.89 -36.59 16.89
N ASN A 711 -18.37 -35.92 17.93
CA ASN A 711 -17.25 -36.26 18.82
C ASN A 711 -16.72 -37.73 18.69
N PRO A 712 -15.40 -38.01 18.72
CA PRO A 712 -14.82 -39.36 18.59
C PRO A 712 -15.19 -40.36 19.71
N HIS A 713 -16.07 -39.99 20.63
CA HIS A 713 -16.74 -40.92 21.53
C HIS A 713 -18.12 -41.29 20.96
N PRO A 714 -18.41 -42.59 20.75
CA PRO A 714 -19.62 -43.07 20.09
C PRO A 714 -20.83 -42.78 20.97
N GLN A 715 -21.48 -41.65 20.77
CA GLN A 715 -22.76 -41.32 21.39
C GLN A 715 -23.60 -40.46 20.44
N LEU A 716 -23.78 -40.86 19.18
CA LEU A 716 -24.83 -40.27 18.36
C LEU A 716 -26.18 -40.73 18.94
N LEU A 717 -27.00 -39.79 19.41
CA LEU A 717 -28.32 -40.08 19.94
C LEU A 717 -29.26 -40.32 18.74
N VAL A 718 -29.28 -41.54 18.23
CA VAL A 718 -30.26 -41.94 17.20
C VAL A 718 -31.62 -42.05 17.88
N VAL A 719 -32.42 -40.99 17.81
CA VAL A 719 -33.80 -41.01 18.30
C VAL A 719 -34.68 -41.58 17.19
N ALA A 720 -34.91 -42.89 17.22
CA ALA A 720 -35.94 -43.52 16.42
C ALA A 720 -37.31 -43.12 16.98
N VAL A 721 -38.01 -42.21 16.30
CA VAL A 721 -39.39 -41.87 16.66
C VAL A 721 -40.30 -42.95 16.09
N SER A 722 -40.54 -44.01 16.87
CA SER A 722 -41.61 -44.96 16.57
C SER A 722 -42.95 -44.28 16.82
N THR A 723 -43.78 -44.24 15.80
CA THR A 723 -45.15 -43.71 15.80
C THR A 723 -45.94 -44.27 16.98
N LEU A 724 -46.10 -43.47 18.04
CA LEU A 724 -47.09 -43.73 19.07
C LEU A 724 -48.43 -43.34 18.45
N ALA A 725 -49.13 -44.34 17.92
CA ALA A 725 -50.50 -44.24 17.50
C ALA A 725 -51.35 -43.79 18.70
N LEU A 726 -51.77 -42.53 18.71
CA LEU A 726 -52.94 -42.07 19.44
C LEU A 726 -54.02 -41.79 18.41
N CYS A 727 -54.83 -42.84 18.16
CA CYS A 727 -56.23 -42.63 17.82
C CYS A 727 -56.96 -42.15 19.08
N HIS A 728 -57.82 -41.15 18.87
CA HIS A 728 -58.70 -40.42 19.80
C HIS A 728 -58.12 -39.21 20.53
#